data_AF-A0A094CBU5-F1
#
_entry.id   AF-A0A094CBU5-F1
#
_cell.length_a   1.000
_cell.length_b   1.000
_cell.length_c   1.000
_cell.angle_alpha   90.00
_cell.angle_beta   90.00
_cell.angle_gamma   90.00
#
_symmetry.space_group_name_H-M   'P 1'
#
loop_
_entity.id
_entity.type
_entity.pdbx_description
1 polymer ?
#
loop_
_entity_poly.entity_id
_entity_poly.type
_entity_poly.pdbx_seq_one_letter_code
_entity_poly.pdbx_strand_id
1 'polypeptide(L)'
;MSTLTDKPVSVNQEDAAMKELEEHNLNSEEQDDDFSGIDEKKTLRKMDIRLIPALAVLYLLAFLDRGNIGNAKIQGLTKNLNLSDDGYNIASTVFFLTYCAFEVPSNLLLKRLRPSIWLPSIMIAWGTCTVCLGVVQDYHALVVVRIFLGVAEAGLYPGVAYYLTMWYCTNEMALRQGLFFSAASMAGAFSGLLAYLIVKMNGVGGYEGWRWIFILEGLLTVVVAIAAFFLLHDFPETASFLTPEERAWAAHRLKYQGSRRSDRMIAEDDKFKWKYVVQAITDWQLYLGVLMYWGIVCPLYGISLFLPTIISQLGYTATIAQLLTIPIYITAAVVTLVVCYFSDKAAKAGKSRSPYVFFPMCAILVGFIMAIAGSAAGTVPGVVYAGVFITTCGIYPAFPGNITWMSNNLAGSYKRAAGMAFHIGVGNLGGAMASNFYRKVDSPKFLLGHGLEIMFCVIGMLALYALRYSYTQINQKRDALNVDGSELTDQQLRNERQMGSTAPRQFRAIIVGGGPVGLCLAHALSHAQIDYVLLERRENIVEETGFGIALWPHGVRILDQLGLLEESRAIYLPMKDKYNLWPDGSEIGHNNLYETIEENHGHPWMLFRRQNLLELLHRRLPDKDARISILKKVVSIESNTQGVRVHCDDGTVEEGSIVIGCDGVYSPIRGMMRDLPLKSPGKPVNTETPMKAQYQLLAGHLRRIPNLEAHRLWEIRKSKGLSMQIFMLDNEGWFLIYRRLPKPAYQYTKYTDEDAEAFAKDIMDEPVMDGMKFRDIWEARKWIRLVNIEEGFVKKWHEDRIVLLGDSAHKMTPNAGLSVNQGWQGVVALTNNLRQLLLKNPDPDTQALTNVFKAYQKATEKMAKDSLWLSNLYTNTTCWHNNAYKVADYIGPYFGGDLLLFRMLASPIVVQGLVLDFLPEPDCKTSKLKWVNKAPEDVNQVPNNAQAQ
;
A
#
# COMPACT_ATOMS: atom_id res chain seq x y z
N MET A 1 29.52 55.51 -28.34
CA MET A 1 30.45 55.60 -27.18
C MET A 1 29.85 54.73 -26.09
N SER A 2 30.20 53.45 -26.03
CA SER A 2 31.39 52.85 -25.40
C SER A 2 31.02 52.25 -24.03
N THR A 3 30.89 50.92 -24.03
CA THR A 3 31.43 49.96 -23.05
C THR A 3 31.24 50.23 -21.55
N LEU A 4 30.42 49.39 -20.92
CA LEU A 4 30.78 48.72 -19.66
C LEU A 4 30.44 47.23 -19.78
N THR A 5 31.46 46.43 -19.50
CA THR A 5 31.57 44.98 -19.60
C THR A 5 30.95 44.28 -18.39
N ASP A 6 30.01 43.37 -18.62
CA ASP A 6 29.58 42.38 -17.64
C ASP A 6 30.67 41.31 -17.44
N LYS A 7 31.11 41.14 -16.19
CA LYS A 7 31.82 39.94 -15.74
C LYS A 7 30.79 38.97 -15.15
N PRO A 8 30.77 37.68 -15.53
CA PRO A 8 29.93 36.70 -14.88
C PRO A 8 30.48 36.33 -13.50
N VAL A 9 29.61 36.34 -12.49
CA VAL A 9 29.86 35.77 -11.17
C VAL A 9 29.85 34.24 -11.29
N SER A 10 30.86 33.59 -10.71
CA SER A 10 31.18 32.17 -10.87
C SER A 10 30.15 31.24 -10.22
N VAL A 11 29.51 30.40 -11.05
CA VAL A 11 28.58 29.30 -10.69
C VAL A 11 29.29 28.08 -10.05
N ASN A 12 30.62 28.07 -9.96
CA ASN A 12 31.39 26.87 -9.61
C ASN A 12 31.54 26.55 -8.11
N GLN A 13 31.03 27.37 -7.18
CA GLN A 13 31.16 27.10 -5.73
C GLN A 13 29.94 26.42 -5.11
N GLU A 14 28.73 26.62 -5.64
CA GLU A 14 27.52 25.92 -5.15
C GLU A 14 27.45 24.48 -5.65
N ASP A 15 27.90 24.22 -6.89
CA ASP A 15 27.97 22.87 -7.46
C ASP A 15 29.05 22.01 -6.80
N ALA A 16 30.11 22.63 -6.27
CA ALA A 16 31.17 21.91 -5.54
C ALA A 16 30.70 21.45 -4.15
N ALA A 17 29.93 22.28 -3.44
CA ALA A 17 29.34 21.92 -2.15
C ALA A 17 28.24 20.85 -2.29
N MET A 18 27.45 20.90 -3.36
CA MET A 18 26.46 19.87 -3.70
C MET A 18 27.13 18.54 -4.13
N LYS A 19 28.27 18.59 -4.83
CA LYS A 19 29.04 17.37 -5.16
C LYS A 19 29.74 16.76 -3.95
N GLU A 20 30.30 17.57 -3.04
CA GLU A 20 30.82 17.05 -1.77
C GLU A 20 29.70 16.42 -0.93
N LEU A 21 28.47 16.98 -0.97
CA LEU A 21 27.27 16.40 -0.34
C LEU A 21 26.81 15.09 -1.01
N GLU A 22 26.96 14.93 -2.32
CA GLU A 22 26.66 13.68 -3.03
C GLU A 22 27.74 12.61 -2.81
N GLU A 23 29.02 12.99 -2.78
CA GLU A 23 30.14 12.06 -2.52
C GLU A 23 30.22 11.62 -1.05
N HIS A 24 29.79 12.44 -0.08
CA HIS A 24 29.68 12.00 1.32
C HIS A 24 28.49 11.06 1.57
N ASN A 25 27.41 11.18 0.78
CA ASN A 25 26.23 10.30 0.89
C ASN A 25 26.43 8.93 0.21
N LEU A 26 27.46 8.77 -0.63
CA LEU A 26 27.77 7.50 -1.30
C LEU A 26 28.74 6.60 -0.51
N ASN A 27 29.37 7.12 0.57
CA ASN A 27 30.33 6.38 1.39
C ASN A 27 29.84 6.02 2.80
N SER A 28 28.58 6.28 3.14
CA SER A 28 28.01 5.92 4.46
C SER A 28 27.12 4.67 4.40
N GLU A 29 27.59 3.62 3.72
CA GLU A 29 27.08 2.26 3.93
C GLU A 29 27.85 1.66 5.13
N GLU A 30 27.11 1.30 6.18
CA GLU A 30 27.53 0.47 7.33
C GLU A 30 28.71 1.00 8.20
N GLN A 31 28.54 2.17 8.83
CA GLN A 31 29.19 2.44 10.12
C GLN A 31 28.17 2.29 11.23
N ASP A 32 28.39 1.31 12.11
CA ASP A 32 27.66 1.14 13.37
C ASP A 32 28.13 2.28 14.29
N ASP A 33 27.49 3.45 14.18
CA ASP A 33 27.90 4.67 14.89
C ASP A 33 27.76 4.46 16.42
N ASP A 34 28.89 4.31 17.12
CA ASP A 34 28.93 4.18 18.58
C ASP A 34 28.66 5.54 19.26
N PHE A 35 27.42 5.76 19.68
CA PHE A 35 26.99 6.95 20.43
C PHE A 35 27.01 6.77 21.96
N SER A 36 27.62 5.70 22.50
CA SER A 36 27.60 5.38 23.94
C SER A 36 28.21 6.45 24.85
N GLY A 37 29.05 7.34 24.31
CA GLY A 37 29.67 8.46 25.02
C GLY A 37 28.80 9.70 25.22
N ILE A 38 27.59 9.76 24.63
CA ILE A 38 26.75 10.97 24.64
C ILE A 38 25.71 10.91 25.77
N ASP A 39 25.69 11.95 26.62
CA ASP A 39 24.62 12.13 27.61
C ASP A 39 23.35 12.67 26.94
N GLU A 40 22.43 11.75 26.62
CA GLU A 40 21.15 12.06 25.97
C GLU A 40 20.36 13.18 26.67
N LYS A 41 20.35 13.19 28.02
CA LYS A 41 19.56 14.15 28.79
C LYS A 41 20.17 15.54 28.73
N LYS A 42 21.50 15.61 28.78
CA LYS A 42 22.25 16.87 28.68
C LYS A 42 22.07 17.50 27.30
N THR A 43 22.19 16.72 26.23
CA THR A 43 22.00 17.19 24.85
C THR A 43 20.56 17.66 24.62
N LEU A 44 19.56 16.89 25.08
CA LEU A 44 18.16 17.30 25.03
C LEU A 44 17.89 18.60 25.78
N ARG A 45 18.43 18.76 26.98
CA ARG A 45 18.28 19.99 27.77
C ARG A 45 18.91 21.19 27.08
N LYS A 46 20.04 20.99 26.40
CA LYS A 46 20.73 22.02 25.61
C LYS A 46 19.87 22.48 24.43
N MET A 47 19.22 21.55 23.73
CA MET A 47 18.22 21.85 22.70
C MET A 47 17.01 22.60 23.28
N ASP A 48 16.43 22.07 24.37
CA ASP A 48 15.25 22.65 25.03
C ASP A 48 15.48 24.12 25.46
N ILE A 49 16.62 24.43 26.07
CA ILE A 49 16.96 25.79 26.53
C ILE A 49 17.14 26.76 25.37
N ARG A 50 17.57 26.28 24.19
CA ARG A 50 17.85 27.17 23.06
C ARG A 50 16.63 27.40 22.17
N LEU A 51 15.81 26.37 21.95
CA LEU A 51 14.70 26.41 21.00
C LEU A 51 13.39 26.85 21.65
N ILE A 52 13.02 26.22 22.77
CA ILE A 52 11.68 26.37 23.36
C ILE A 52 11.41 27.80 23.86
N PRO A 53 12.33 28.49 24.58
CA PRO A 53 12.09 29.86 25.03
C PRO A 53 11.87 30.84 23.88
N ALA A 54 12.64 30.73 22.79
CA ALA A 54 12.46 31.57 21.62
C ALA A 54 11.06 31.38 21.04
N LEU A 55 10.67 30.13 20.76
CA LEU A 55 9.34 29.79 20.23
C LEU A 55 8.20 30.23 21.17
N ALA A 56 8.37 30.03 22.48
CA ALA A 56 7.41 30.42 23.50
C ALA A 56 7.18 31.94 23.51
N VAL A 57 8.23 32.75 23.36
CA VAL A 57 8.10 34.21 23.27
C VAL A 57 7.33 34.64 22.01
N LEU A 58 7.62 34.03 20.85
CA LEU A 58 6.88 34.33 19.61
C LEU A 58 5.38 34.05 19.78
N TYR A 59 5.05 32.92 20.42
CA TYR A 59 3.66 32.51 20.61
C TYR A 59 2.94 33.24 21.74
N LEU A 60 3.68 33.67 22.78
CA LEU A 60 3.18 34.56 23.81
C LEU A 60 2.66 35.85 23.18
N LEU A 61 3.46 36.47 22.30
CA LEU A 61 3.07 37.69 21.58
C LEU A 61 1.88 37.44 20.66
N ALA A 62 1.81 36.27 20.01
CA ALA A 62 0.67 35.90 19.16
C ALA A 62 -0.64 35.83 19.95
N PHE A 63 -0.60 35.23 21.13
CA PHE A 63 -1.77 35.19 22.00
C PHE A 63 -2.13 36.54 22.62
N LEU A 64 -1.15 37.40 22.92
CA LEU A 64 -1.41 38.76 23.39
C LEU A 64 -2.16 39.57 22.32
N ASP A 65 -1.65 39.61 21.09
CA ASP A 65 -2.27 40.34 19.99
C ASP A 65 -3.69 39.86 19.70
N ARG A 66 -3.92 38.55 19.79
CA ARG A 66 -5.25 37.95 19.60
C ARG A 66 -6.23 38.35 20.70
N GLY A 67 -5.77 38.42 21.95
CA GLY A 67 -6.59 38.84 23.10
C GLY A 67 -6.96 40.33 23.09
N ASN A 68 -6.17 41.17 22.41
CA ASN A 68 -6.33 42.62 22.46
C ASN A 68 -7.68 43.14 21.96
N ILE A 69 -8.34 42.45 21.03
CA ILE A 69 -9.69 42.88 20.60
C ILE A 69 -10.74 42.75 21.69
N GLY A 70 -10.64 41.71 22.53
CA GLY A 70 -11.54 41.53 23.68
C GLY A 70 -11.32 42.63 24.72
N ASN A 71 -10.06 42.96 25.00
CA ASN A 71 -9.70 44.06 25.89
C ASN A 71 -10.15 45.42 25.32
N ALA A 72 -9.90 45.68 24.04
CA ALA A 72 -10.30 46.91 23.35
C ALA A 72 -11.83 47.11 23.34
N LYS A 73 -12.61 46.02 23.25
CA LYS A 73 -14.09 46.07 23.37
C LYS A 73 -14.53 46.67 24.70
N ILE A 74 -13.91 46.25 25.80
CA ILE A 74 -14.20 46.76 27.15
C ILE A 74 -13.78 48.24 27.26
N GLN A 75 -12.77 48.65 26.51
CA GLN A 75 -12.18 50.00 26.54
C GLN A 75 -12.79 50.97 25.50
N GLY A 76 -13.96 50.66 24.96
CA GLY A 76 -14.75 51.62 24.16
C GLY A 76 -14.62 51.49 22.64
N LEU A 77 -13.89 50.50 22.10
CA LEU A 77 -13.74 50.26 20.66
C LEU A 77 -15.08 50.31 19.89
N THR A 78 -16.11 49.65 20.41
CA THR A 78 -17.44 49.58 19.78
C THR A 78 -18.13 50.94 19.70
N LYS A 79 -17.95 51.77 20.74
CA LYS A 79 -18.52 53.12 20.82
C LYS A 79 -17.77 54.10 19.92
N ASN A 80 -16.44 54.04 19.86
CA ASN A 80 -15.63 54.95 19.05
C ASN A 80 -15.75 54.71 17.54
N LEU A 81 -15.93 53.45 17.11
CA LEU A 81 -16.06 53.07 15.70
C LEU A 81 -17.53 52.92 15.24
N ASN A 82 -18.50 53.25 16.10
CA ASN A 82 -19.94 53.07 15.85
C ASN A 82 -20.29 51.65 15.35
N LEU A 83 -19.70 50.63 15.96
CA LEU A 83 -19.92 49.23 15.58
C LEU A 83 -21.30 48.77 16.05
N SER A 84 -22.06 48.14 15.17
CA SER A 84 -23.18 47.30 15.60
C SER A 84 -22.64 46.09 16.38
N ASP A 85 -23.48 45.51 17.25
CA ASP A 85 -23.10 44.30 18.00
C ASP A 85 -22.72 43.14 17.04
N ASP A 86 -23.36 43.05 15.87
CA ASP A 86 -23.01 42.10 14.80
C ASP A 86 -21.69 42.44 14.10
N GLY A 87 -21.38 43.74 13.91
CA GLY A 87 -20.16 44.18 13.26
C GLY A 87 -18.89 43.76 14.02
N TYR A 88 -18.92 43.78 15.35
CA TYR A 88 -17.81 43.27 16.17
C TYR A 88 -17.59 41.76 15.97
N ASN A 89 -18.67 40.98 15.94
CA ASN A 89 -18.61 39.53 15.76
C ASN A 89 -18.11 39.18 14.34
N ILE A 90 -18.58 39.89 13.31
CA ILE A 90 -18.11 39.71 11.92
C ILE A 90 -16.62 40.01 11.82
N ALA A 91 -16.15 41.13 12.38
CA ALA A 91 -14.72 41.48 12.39
C ALA A 91 -13.86 40.42 13.10
N SER A 92 -14.41 39.75 14.12
CA SER A 92 -13.75 38.65 14.83
C SER A 92 -13.76 37.36 14.00
N THR A 93 -14.86 37.03 13.33
CA THR A 93 -15.03 35.81 12.53
C THR A 93 -14.19 35.81 11.24
N VAL A 94 -14.11 36.94 10.53
CA VAL A 94 -13.41 37.03 9.23
C VAL A 94 -11.91 36.76 9.36
N PHE A 95 -11.30 37.12 10.49
CA PHE A 95 -9.93 36.75 10.83
C PHE A 95 -9.74 35.23 10.78
N PHE A 96 -10.60 34.45 11.43
CA PHE A 96 -10.47 33.00 11.48
C PHE A 96 -10.65 32.33 10.11
N LEU A 97 -11.53 32.86 9.24
CA LEU A 97 -11.73 32.31 7.90
C LEU A 97 -10.46 32.40 7.04
N THR A 98 -9.82 33.57 7.05
CA THR A 98 -8.57 33.81 6.30
C THR A 98 -7.39 33.10 6.93
N TYR A 99 -7.32 33.10 8.27
CA TYR A 99 -6.33 32.34 9.03
C TYR A 99 -6.37 30.84 8.68
N CYS A 100 -7.55 30.20 8.71
CA CYS A 100 -7.69 28.78 8.39
C CYS A 100 -7.37 28.47 6.90
N ALA A 101 -7.75 29.36 5.98
CA ALA A 101 -7.50 29.17 4.55
C ALA A 101 -6.00 29.21 4.19
N PHE A 102 -5.22 30.05 4.89
CA PHE A 102 -3.80 30.22 4.62
C PHE A 102 -2.88 29.37 5.53
N GLU A 103 -3.42 28.66 6.53
CA GLU A 103 -2.65 27.74 7.40
C GLU A 103 -1.98 26.61 6.59
N VAL A 104 -2.73 25.96 5.69
CA VAL A 104 -2.20 24.85 4.87
C VAL A 104 -1.16 25.33 3.85
N PRO A 105 -1.42 26.36 3.01
CA PRO A 105 -0.40 26.90 2.11
C PRO A 105 0.86 27.38 2.82
N SER A 106 0.71 28.09 3.95
CA SER A 106 1.84 28.63 4.71
C SER A 106 2.74 27.52 5.28
N ASN A 107 2.13 26.42 5.78
CA ASN A 107 2.92 25.31 6.31
C ASN A 107 3.59 24.47 5.19
N LEU A 108 2.99 24.39 4.00
CA LEU A 108 3.65 23.78 2.83
C LEU A 108 4.85 24.62 2.35
N LEU A 109 4.75 25.94 2.42
CA LEU A 109 5.86 26.86 2.11
C LEU A 109 7.02 26.72 3.10
N LEU A 110 6.74 26.49 4.39
CA LEU A 110 7.76 26.24 5.41
C LEU A 110 8.64 25.02 5.11
N LYS A 111 8.18 24.06 4.29
CA LYS A 111 9.03 22.94 3.86
C LYS A 111 10.01 23.32 2.74
N ARG A 112 9.71 24.37 1.96
CA ARG A 112 10.59 24.89 0.90
C ARG A 112 11.51 26.00 1.39
N LEU A 113 11.13 26.68 2.46
CA LEU A 113 11.84 27.81 3.04
C LEU A 113 12.49 27.42 4.36
N ARG A 114 13.48 28.19 4.80
CA ARG A 114 14.16 27.98 6.08
C ARG A 114 13.27 28.48 7.24
N PRO A 115 13.04 27.68 8.31
CA PRO A 115 12.24 28.11 9.47
C PRO A 115 12.74 29.40 10.12
N SER A 116 14.07 29.61 10.18
CA SER A 116 14.69 30.83 10.72
C SER A 116 14.35 32.10 9.94
N ILE A 117 13.91 31.97 8.68
CA ILE A 117 13.52 33.10 7.83
C ILE A 117 12.00 33.22 7.79
N TRP A 118 11.28 32.12 7.60
CA TRP A 118 9.83 32.13 7.41
C TRP A 118 9.07 32.57 8.67
N LEU A 119 9.35 31.98 9.83
CA LEU A 119 8.61 32.27 11.07
C LEU A 119 8.79 33.74 11.53
N PRO A 120 9.98 34.35 11.44
CA PRO A 120 10.12 35.78 11.73
C PRO A 120 9.48 36.69 10.66
N SER A 121 9.53 36.30 9.38
CA SER A 121 8.92 37.09 8.30
C SER A 121 7.41 37.22 8.44
N ILE A 122 6.72 36.12 8.78
CA ILE A 122 5.27 36.17 9.04
C ILE A 122 4.95 37.02 10.28
N MET A 123 5.83 37.01 11.29
CA MET A 123 5.65 37.79 12.51
C MET A 123 5.87 39.29 12.29
N ILE A 124 6.78 39.69 11.40
CA ILE A 124 6.88 41.10 10.96
C ILE A 124 5.61 41.52 10.23
N ALA A 125 5.12 40.70 9.30
CA ALA A 125 3.91 41.00 8.53
C ALA A 125 2.68 41.13 9.44
N TRP A 126 2.50 40.20 10.38
CA TRP A 126 1.44 40.24 11.38
C TRP A 126 1.62 41.44 12.32
N GLY A 127 2.78 41.64 12.94
CA GLY A 127 3.01 42.77 13.85
C GLY A 127 2.73 44.13 13.18
N THR A 128 3.07 44.27 11.90
CA THR A 128 2.72 45.45 11.09
C THR A 128 1.20 45.60 10.96
N CYS A 129 0.48 44.51 10.68
CA CYS A 129 -0.99 44.52 10.66
C CYS A 129 -1.60 44.88 12.03
N THR A 130 -1.01 44.42 13.14
CA THR A 130 -1.42 44.79 14.49
C THR A 130 -1.25 46.30 14.72
N VAL A 131 -0.12 46.90 14.32
CA VAL A 131 0.04 48.37 14.40
C VAL A 131 -1.03 49.09 13.59
N CYS A 132 -1.33 48.60 12.38
CA CYS A 132 -2.41 49.15 11.55
C CYS A 132 -3.79 49.08 12.23
N LEU A 133 -4.08 48.06 13.03
CA LEU A 133 -5.33 47.97 13.81
C LEU A 133 -5.48 49.13 14.82
N GLY A 134 -4.39 49.67 15.35
CA GLY A 134 -4.47 50.85 16.23
C GLY A 134 -4.85 52.13 15.52
N VAL A 135 -4.63 52.20 14.20
CA VAL A 135 -4.81 53.42 13.39
C VAL A 135 -6.17 53.46 12.68
N VAL A 136 -6.91 52.35 12.61
CA VAL A 136 -8.22 52.26 11.91
C VAL A 136 -9.24 53.28 12.42
N GLN A 137 -10.03 53.87 11.51
CA GLN A 137 -11.00 54.91 11.86
C GLN A 137 -12.46 54.50 11.63
N ASP A 138 -12.70 53.40 10.93
CA ASP A 138 -14.04 52.92 10.58
C ASP A 138 -14.13 51.39 10.61
N TYR A 139 -15.36 50.88 10.51
CA TYR A 139 -15.67 49.45 10.49
C TYR A 139 -15.04 48.70 9.32
N HIS A 140 -15.05 49.27 8.11
CA HIS A 140 -14.56 48.59 6.92
C HIS A 140 -13.03 48.45 6.99
N ALA A 141 -12.33 49.49 7.43
CA ALA A 141 -10.90 49.46 7.69
C ALA A 141 -10.55 48.39 8.74
N LEU A 142 -11.35 48.27 9.82
CA LEU A 142 -11.19 47.22 10.82
C LEU A 142 -11.29 45.82 10.20
N VAL A 143 -12.29 45.56 9.35
CA VAL A 143 -12.49 44.26 8.68
C VAL A 143 -11.37 43.97 7.69
N VAL A 144 -10.92 44.95 6.90
CA VAL A 144 -9.84 44.77 5.91
C VAL A 144 -8.53 44.41 6.61
N VAL A 145 -8.14 45.15 7.66
CA VAL A 145 -6.91 44.84 8.41
C VAL A 145 -7.03 43.47 9.09
N ARG A 146 -8.22 43.06 9.53
CA ARG A 146 -8.48 41.72 10.08
C ARG A 146 -8.27 40.59 9.08
N ILE A 147 -8.64 40.78 7.82
CA ILE A 147 -8.37 39.83 6.73
C ILE A 147 -6.86 39.64 6.54
N PHE A 148 -6.12 40.74 6.38
CA PHE A 148 -4.67 40.70 6.20
C PHE A 148 -3.95 40.12 7.42
N LEU A 149 -4.42 40.45 8.62
CA LEU A 149 -3.94 39.87 9.86
C LEU A 149 -4.10 38.35 9.88
N GLY A 150 -5.27 37.83 9.49
CA GLY A 150 -5.51 36.39 9.40
C GLY A 150 -4.57 35.71 8.42
N VAL A 151 -4.34 36.30 7.24
CA VAL A 151 -3.37 35.80 6.24
C VAL A 151 -1.94 35.77 6.80
N ALA A 152 -1.53 36.84 7.48
CA ALA A 152 -0.17 36.98 8.01
C ALA A 152 0.11 36.04 9.19
N GLU A 153 -0.86 35.86 10.10
CA GLU A 153 -0.67 35.08 11.34
C GLU A 153 -0.79 33.56 11.12
N ALA A 154 -1.43 33.12 10.02
CA ALA A 154 -1.75 31.71 9.75
C ALA A 154 -0.56 30.75 9.88
N GLY A 155 0.66 31.17 9.52
CA GLY A 155 1.81 30.27 9.49
C GLY A 155 2.38 29.86 10.84
N LEU A 156 2.12 30.61 11.91
CA LEU A 156 2.96 30.55 13.12
C LEU A 156 2.75 29.25 13.90
N TYR A 157 1.51 28.96 14.32
CA TYR A 157 1.25 27.78 15.15
C TYR A 157 1.54 26.45 14.43
N PRO A 158 0.99 26.16 13.23
CA PRO A 158 1.31 24.92 12.51
C PRO A 158 2.79 24.85 12.12
N GLY A 159 3.41 26.00 11.83
CA GLY A 159 4.83 26.08 11.51
C GLY A 159 5.72 25.72 12.68
N VAL A 160 5.43 26.23 13.89
CA VAL A 160 6.16 25.85 15.10
C VAL A 160 5.90 24.39 15.49
N ALA A 161 4.65 23.94 15.38
CA ALA A 161 4.31 22.54 15.65
C ALA A 161 5.09 21.58 14.75
N TYR A 162 5.21 21.90 13.44
CA TYR A 162 6.02 21.16 12.49
C TYR A 162 7.52 21.30 12.77
N TYR A 163 8.00 22.51 13.07
CA TYR A 163 9.39 22.76 13.46
C TYR A 163 9.83 21.88 14.64
N LEU A 164 8.98 21.73 15.67
CA LEU A 164 9.28 20.83 16.78
C LEU A 164 9.44 19.35 16.36
N THR A 165 8.74 18.90 15.31
CA THR A 165 8.92 17.54 14.77
C THR A 165 10.26 17.34 14.05
N MET A 166 10.93 18.42 13.63
CA MET A 166 12.27 18.36 13.02
C MET A 166 13.40 18.26 14.04
N TRP A 167 13.13 18.56 15.31
CA TRP A 167 14.15 18.60 16.37
C TRP A 167 13.92 17.53 17.44
N TYR A 168 12.68 17.08 17.63
CA TYR A 168 12.31 16.20 18.74
C TYR A 168 11.61 14.92 18.30
N CYS A 169 11.82 13.86 19.08
CA CYS A 169 11.16 12.59 18.84
C CYS A 169 9.70 12.55 19.35
N THR A 170 8.88 11.71 18.72
CA THR A 170 7.46 11.48 19.01
C THR A 170 7.20 11.06 20.45
N ASN A 171 8.17 10.43 21.12
CA ASN A 171 8.07 9.95 22.50
C ASN A 171 8.27 11.03 23.55
N GLU A 172 8.69 12.24 23.15
CA GLU A 172 9.05 13.31 24.07
C GLU A 172 8.49 14.67 23.65
N MET A 173 7.59 14.67 22.67
CA MET A 173 7.05 15.86 22.04
C MET A 173 5.98 16.57 22.88
N ALA A 174 5.21 15.86 23.74
CA ALA A 174 4.10 16.48 24.44
C ALA A 174 4.57 17.54 25.45
N LEU A 175 5.67 17.28 26.15
CA LEU A 175 6.23 18.25 27.10
C LEU A 175 6.72 19.52 26.38
N ARG A 176 7.35 19.40 25.19
CA ARG A 176 7.81 20.55 24.41
C ARG A 176 6.64 21.35 23.85
N GLN A 177 5.64 20.67 23.30
CA GLN A 177 4.38 21.29 22.88
C GLN A 177 3.68 21.96 24.06
N GLY A 178 3.68 21.34 25.25
CA GLY A 178 3.11 21.91 26.47
C GLY A 178 3.88 23.12 26.99
N LEU A 179 5.22 23.11 26.97
CA LEU A 179 6.06 24.26 27.33
C LEU A 179 5.82 25.45 26.40
N PHE A 180 5.80 25.18 25.09
CA PHE A 180 5.45 26.16 24.07
C PHE A 180 4.04 26.73 24.26
N PHE A 181 3.05 25.85 24.41
CA PHE A 181 1.65 26.26 24.52
C PHE A 181 1.31 26.92 25.87
N SER A 182 2.06 26.63 26.93
CA SER A 182 1.92 27.32 28.23
C SER A 182 2.17 28.82 28.10
N ALA A 183 2.94 29.27 27.10
CA ALA A 183 3.13 30.68 26.80
C ALA A 183 1.82 31.39 26.43
N ALA A 184 0.89 30.71 25.75
CA ALA A 184 -0.45 31.24 25.46
C ALA A 184 -1.29 31.42 26.73
N SER A 185 -1.18 30.49 27.68
CA SER A 185 -1.85 30.61 28.97
C SER A 185 -1.30 31.81 29.76
N MET A 186 0.03 31.94 29.80
CA MET A 186 0.69 33.07 30.45
C MET A 186 0.35 34.40 29.77
N ALA A 187 0.24 34.45 28.45
CA ALA A 187 -0.26 35.62 27.73
C ALA A 187 -1.66 36.01 28.21
N GLY A 188 -2.58 35.05 28.38
CA GLY A 188 -3.92 35.30 28.94
C GLY A 188 -3.88 35.88 30.36
N ALA A 189 -2.93 35.44 31.20
CA ALA A 189 -2.75 35.99 32.55
C ALA A 189 -2.34 37.48 32.53
N PHE A 190 -1.41 37.86 31.65
CA PHE A 190 -0.85 39.21 31.64
C PHE A 190 -1.56 40.17 30.68
N SER A 191 -2.30 39.68 29.69
CA SER A 191 -2.97 40.50 28.65
C SER A 191 -3.92 41.53 29.26
N GLY A 192 -4.78 41.13 30.19
CA GLY A 192 -5.71 42.05 30.85
C GLY A 192 -5.01 43.13 31.67
N LEU A 193 -3.93 42.76 32.37
CA LEU A 193 -3.12 43.68 33.17
C LEU A 193 -2.36 44.68 32.27
N LEU A 194 -1.74 44.21 31.20
CA LEU A 194 -1.00 45.04 30.25
C LEU A 194 -1.96 46.03 29.57
N ALA A 195 -3.12 45.56 29.11
CA ALA A 195 -4.17 46.41 28.56
C ALA A 195 -4.63 47.49 29.56
N TYR A 196 -4.83 47.14 30.84
CA TYR A 196 -5.17 48.11 31.89
C TYR A 196 -4.10 49.19 32.06
N LEU A 197 -2.81 48.83 32.01
CA LEU A 197 -1.71 49.78 32.13
C LEU A 197 -1.61 50.71 30.92
N ILE A 198 -1.70 50.15 29.71
CA ILE A 198 -1.60 50.91 28.44
C ILE A 198 -2.77 51.88 28.29
N VAL A 199 -3.98 51.50 28.71
CA VAL A 199 -5.18 52.36 28.64
C VAL A 199 -4.99 53.70 29.37
N LYS A 200 -4.09 53.77 30.37
CA LYS A 200 -3.76 55.05 31.04
C LYS A 200 -3.14 56.09 30.09
N MET A 201 -2.71 55.70 28.89
CA MET A 201 -2.27 56.60 27.82
C MET A 201 -3.43 57.23 27.04
N ASN A 202 -4.68 57.11 27.50
CA ASN A 202 -5.82 57.74 26.85
C ASN A 202 -5.61 59.25 26.68
N GLY A 203 -5.77 59.76 25.46
CA GLY A 203 -5.55 61.17 25.11
C GLY A 203 -4.11 61.53 24.70
N VAL A 204 -3.14 60.62 24.87
CA VAL A 204 -1.77 60.83 24.37
C VAL A 204 -1.77 60.79 22.85
N GLY A 205 -1.21 61.81 22.21
CA GLY A 205 -1.15 61.92 20.74
C GLY A 205 -2.51 62.06 20.05
N GLY A 206 -3.58 62.40 20.78
CA GLY A 206 -4.94 62.48 20.24
C GLY A 206 -5.61 61.13 19.99
N TYR A 207 -5.01 60.03 20.47
CA TYR A 207 -5.56 58.68 20.32
C TYR A 207 -6.23 58.18 21.60
N GLU A 208 -7.27 57.37 21.40
CA GLU A 208 -7.98 56.65 22.45
C GLU A 208 -7.10 55.54 23.05
N GLY A 209 -7.27 55.26 24.35
CA GLY A 209 -6.44 54.29 25.08
C GLY A 209 -6.40 52.88 24.47
N TRP A 210 -7.48 52.42 23.83
CA TRP A 210 -7.50 51.10 23.18
C TRP A 210 -6.61 51.02 21.93
N ARG A 211 -6.36 52.13 21.24
CA ARG A 211 -5.51 52.19 20.04
C ARG A 211 -4.05 51.92 20.38
N TRP A 212 -3.61 52.46 21.52
CA TRP A 212 -2.25 52.26 22.03
C TRP A 212 -1.94 50.81 22.38
N ILE A 213 -2.95 50.00 22.72
CA ILE A 213 -2.78 48.55 22.94
C ILE A 213 -2.23 47.90 21.67
N PHE A 214 -2.88 48.13 20.52
CA PHE A 214 -2.46 47.57 19.25
C PHE A 214 -1.13 48.15 18.74
N ILE A 215 -0.88 49.44 18.93
CA ILE A 215 0.35 50.09 18.46
C ILE A 215 1.57 49.58 19.22
N LEU A 216 1.53 49.60 20.57
CA LEU A 216 2.69 49.22 21.37
C LEU A 216 2.99 47.73 21.29
N GLU A 217 1.97 46.89 21.35
CA GLU A 217 2.14 45.44 21.27
C GLU A 217 2.56 45.00 19.86
N GLY A 218 1.98 45.60 18.81
CA GLY A 218 2.41 45.36 17.43
C GLY A 218 3.88 45.78 17.16
N LEU A 219 4.32 46.92 17.70
CA LEU A 219 5.73 47.35 17.60
C LEU A 219 6.66 46.40 18.34
N LEU A 220 6.28 45.96 19.55
CA LEU A 220 7.04 44.96 20.31
C LEU A 220 7.17 43.66 19.52
N THR A 221 6.08 43.20 18.89
CA THR A 221 6.05 42.03 18.01
C THR A 221 7.04 42.17 16.85
N VAL A 222 7.10 43.32 16.18
CA VAL A 222 8.06 43.56 15.09
C VAL A 222 9.51 43.53 15.57
N VAL A 223 9.82 44.17 16.71
CA VAL A 223 11.18 44.18 17.28
C VAL A 223 11.63 42.76 17.66
N VAL A 224 10.75 41.99 18.30
CA VAL A 224 11.03 40.60 18.67
C VAL A 224 11.17 39.72 17.44
N ALA A 225 10.39 39.94 16.39
CA ALA A 225 10.52 39.24 15.12
C ALA A 225 11.89 39.48 14.47
N ILE A 226 12.39 40.72 14.49
CA ILE A 226 13.74 41.04 13.98
C ILE A 226 14.80 40.27 14.76
N ALA A 227 14.68 40.20 16.09
CA ALA A 227 15.59 39.40 16.91
C ALA A 227 15.47 37.88 16.63
N ALA A 228 14.28 37.39 16.29
CA ALA A 228 14.02 35.98 16.02
C ALA A 228 14.79 35.43 14.82
N PHE A 229 15.15 36.26 13.82
CA PHE A 229 16.03 35.85 12.71
C PHE A 229 17.40 35.35 13.18
N PHE A 230 17.88 35.84 14.33
CA PHE A 230 19.18 35.45 14.88
C PHE A 230 19.09 34.37 15.96
N LEU A 231 17.89 34.15 16.51
CA LEU A 231 17.66 33.23 17.63
C LEU A 231 17.15 31.87 17.18
N LEU A 232 16.44 31.79 16.04
CA LEU A 232 15.94 30.54 15.47
C LEU A 232 17.03 29.83 14.65
N HIS A 233 17.13 28.52 14.84
CA HIS A 233 18.03 27.64 14.09
C HIS A 233 17.24 26.77 13.13
N ASP A 234 17.80 26.38 11.98
CA ASP A 234 17.04 25.65 10.96
C ASP A 234 16.91 24.15 11.25
N PHE A 235 18.03 23.42 11.24
CA PHE A 235 18.07 21.96 11.35
C PHE A 235 19.10 21.49 12.39
N PRO A 236 18.89 20.30 13.01
CA PRO A 236 19.86 19.71 13.95
C PRO A 236 21.26 19.55 13.34
N GLU A 237 21.33 19.22 12.04
CA GLU A 237 22.57 18.98 11.29
C GLU A 237 23.43 20.25 11.14
N THR A 238 22.79 21.43 11.10
CA THR A 238 23.44 22.73 10.92
C THR A 238 23.55 23.52 12.23
N ALA A 239 23.16 22.92 13.35
CA ALA A 239 23.03 23.59 14.64
C ALA A 239 24.38 24.01 15.25
N SER A 240 24.75 25.28 15.12
CA SER A 240 26.05 25.81 15.60
C SER A 240 26.31 25.60 17.10
N PHE A 241 25.26 25.48 17.92
CA PHE A 241 25.39 25.28 19.37
C PHE A 241 25.65 23.83 19.79
N LEU A 242 25.41 22.84 18.90
CA LEU A 242 25.70 21.42 19.15
C LEU A 242 27.12 21.07 18.66
N THR A 243 27.80 20.16 19.37
CA THR A 243 29.07 19.57 18.88
C THR A 243 28.81 18.67 17.67
N PRO A 244 29.81 18.36 16.82
CA PRO A 244 29.64 17.46 15.68
C PRO A 244 29.04 16.10 16.06
N GLU A 245 29.50 15.51 17.17
CA GLU A 245 28.96 14.26 17.72
C GLU A 245 27.50 14.41 18.19
N GLU A 246 27.17 15.50 18.89
CA GLU A 246 25.79 15.80 19.33
C GLU A 246 24.85 15.99 18.11
N ARG A 247 25.33 16.58 17.01
CA ARG A 247 24.56 16.76 15.76
C ARG A 247 24.32 15.43 15.06
N ALA A 248 25.35 14.60 14.93
CA ALA A 248 25.25 13.27 14.33
C ALA A 248 24.24 12.41 15.10
N TRP A 249 24.34 12.41 16.45
CA TRP A 249 23.38 11.74 17.32
C TRP A 249 21.94 12.28 17.15
N ALA A 250 21.77 13.61 17.07
CA ALA A 250 20.47 14.24 16.90
C ALA A 250 19.82 13.94 15.54
N ALA A 251 20.61 13.89 14.46
CA ALA A 251 20.14 13.51 13.14
C ALA A 251 19.78 12.01 13.09
N HIS A 252 20.66 11.16 13.63
CA HIS A 252 20.50 9.71 13.69
C HIS A 252 19.19 9.31 14.38
N ARG A 253 18.92 9.85 15.58
CA ARG A 253 17.70 9.52 16.34
C ARG A 253 16.40 9.94 15.64
N LEU A 254 16.43 11.02 14.85
CA LEU A 254 15.27 11.49 14.09
C LEU A 254 15.03 10.61 12.86
N LYS A 255 16.11 10.25 12.15
CA LYS A 255 16.08 9.38 10.98
C LYS A 255 15.58 7.97 11.29
N TYR A 256 15.93 7.42 12.46
CA TYR A 256 15.60 6.03 12.85
C TYR A 256 14.53 5.90 13.94
N GLN A 257 13.81 6.97 14.27
CA GLN A 257 12.83 6.98 15.35
C GLN A 257 11.67 5.97 15.18
N GLY A 258 11.34 5.61 13.94
CA GLY A 258 10.33 4.60 13.60
C GLY A 258 10.82 3.15 13.73
N SER A 259 12.12 2.95 13.95
CA SER A 259 12.82 1.66 13.93
C SER A 259 12.91 0.97 15.29
N ARG A 260 12.27 1.48 16.35
CA ARG A 260 12.41 0.93 17.71
C ARG A 260 11.44 -0.20 18.08
N ARG A 261 10.52 -0.58 17.18
CA ARG A 261 9.55 -1.68 17.42
C ARG A 261 9.85 -2.98 16.67
N SER A 262 10.83 -2.93 15.78
CA SER A 262 11.41 -4.03 15.02
C SER A 262 12.90 -3.73 15.02
N ASP A 263 13.81 -4.62 15.41
CA ASP A 263 15.27 -4.38 15.54
C ASP A 263 16.02 -3.97 14.23
N ARG A 264 15.35 -3.30 13.27
CA ARG A 264 15.84 -2.90 11.95
C ARG A 264 15.67 -1.40 11.69
N MET A 265 16.75 -0.77 11.24
CA MET A 265 16.90 0.67 11.04
C MET A 265 16.48 1.08 9.62
N ILE A 266 15.30 1.70 9.45
CA ILE A 266 14.76 2.09 8.14
C ILE A 266 14.60 3.62 8.06
N ALA A 267 15.19 4.25 7.03
CA ALA A 267 15.12 5.70 6.78
C ALA A 267 13.76 6.17 6.22
N GLU A 268 13.29 7.36 6.63
CA GLU A 268 12.11 8.01 6.04
C GLU A 268 12.44 8.58 4.63
N ASP A 269 11.52 8.43 3.66
CA ASP A 269 11.71 8.82 2.25
C ASP A 269 11.31 10.30 2.03
N ASP A 270 12.21 11.09 1.44
CA ASP A 270 12.16 12.57 1.45
C ASP A 270 11.62 13.24 0.17
N LYS A 271 11.07 12.48 -0.78
CA LYS A 271 10.56 13.05 -2.05
C LYS A 271 9.09 13.49 -2.00
N PHE A 272 8.83 14.77 -2.29
CA PHE A 272 7.48 15.36 -2.34
C PHE A 272 6.62 14.73 -3.44
N LYS A 273 5.44 14.21 -3.07
CA LYS A 273 4.42 13.74 -4.03
C LYS A 273 3.04 14.25 -3.62
N TRP A 274 2.32 14.85 -4.56
CA TRP A 274 0.95 15.37 -4.34
C TRP A 274 -0.03 14.30 -3.87
N LYS A 275 0.20 13.04 -4.26
CA LYS A 275 -0.56 11.86 -3.79
C LYS A 275 -0.63 11.77 -2.26
N TYR A 276 0.43 12.13 -1.53
CA TYR A 276 0.46 12.07 -0.07
C TYR A 276 -0.42 13.15 0.58
N VAL A 277 -0.60 14.30 -0.06
CA VAL A 277 -1.50 15.37 0.40
C VAL A 277 -2.95 14.92 0.27
N VAL A 278 -3.31 14.34 -0.88
CA VAL A 278 -4.66 13.80 -1.10
C VAL A 278 -4.94 12.66 -0.11
N GLN A 279 -4.00 11.73 0.06
CA GLN A 279 -4.12 10.63 1.03
C GLN A 279 -4.25 11.12 2.47
N ALA A 280 -3.59 12.22 2.85
CA ALA A 280 -3.78 12.84 4.15
C ALA A 280 -5.22 13.39 4.28
N ILE A 281 -5.67 14.22 3.34
CA ILE A 281 -6.97 14.90 3.44
C ILE A 281 -8.14 13.92 3.36
N THR A 282 -8.00 12.76 2.70
CA THR A 282 -9.03 11.71 2.65
C THR A 282 -9.01 10.76 3.85
N ASP A 283 -8.10 10.92 4.79
CA ASP A 283 -7.94 9.98 5.91
C ASP A 283 -9.02 10.21 6.99
N TRP A 284 -9.82 9.19 7.28
CA TRP A 284 -10.91 9.26 8.26
C TRP A 284 -10.42 9.65 9.66
N GLN A 285 -9.19 9.27 10.03
CA GLN A 285 -8.62 9.58 11.34
C GLN A 285 -8.43 11.09 11.55
N LEU A 286 -8.20 11.84 10.47
CA LEU A 286 -8.04 13.29 10.52
C LEU A 286 -9.36 14.00 10.81
N TYR A 287 -10.48 13.53 10.26
CA TYR A 287 -11.80 14.09 10.54
C TYR A 287 -12.21 13.89 12.00
N LEU A 288 -12.00 12.70 12.57
CA LEU A 288 -12.21 12.50 14.00
C LEU A 288 -11.24 13.34 14.85
N GLY A 289 -9.99 13.51 14.40
CA GLY A 289 -9.03 14.41 15.01
C GLY A 289 -9.52 15.86 15.03
N VAL A 290 -10.15 16.34 13.94
CA VAL A 290 -10.74 17.68 13.85
C VAL A 290 -11.92 17.82 14.82
N LEU A 291 -12.80 16.82 14.93
CA LEU A 291 -13.90 16.84 15.89
C LEU A 291 -13.39 16.89 17.35
N MET A 292 -12.34 16.11 17.66
CA MET A 292 -11.64 16.18 18.94
C MET A 292 -11.01 17.57 19.17
N TYR A 293 -10.44 18.17 18.13
CA TYR A 293 -9.85 19.51 18.18
C TYR A 293 -10.91 20.59 18.46
N TRP A 294 -12.05 20.57 17.77
CA TRP A 294 -13.16 21.50 18.04
C TRP A 294 -13.70 21.37 19.46
N GLY A 295 -13.75 20.15 20.01
CA GLY A 295 -14.14 19.93 21.41
C GLY A 295 -13.21 20.55 22.45
N ILE A 296 -12.01 20.98 22.06
CA ILE A 296 -11.04 21.67 22.93
C ILE A 296 -10.95 23.16 22.57
N VAL A 297 -10.92 23.46 21.27
CA VAL A 297 -10.65 24.81 20.76
C VAL A 297 -11.84 25.75 20.81
N CYS A 298 -13.06 25.24 20.64
CA CYS A 298 -14.26 26.04 20.89
C CYS A 298 -14.24 26.55 22.35
N PRO A 299 -14.10 25.67 23.36
CA PRO A 299 -13.92 26.09 24.76
C PRO A 299 -12.75 27.04 24.99
N LEU A 300 -11.62 26.80 24.33
CA LEU A 300 -10.42 27.61 24.47
C LEU A 300 -10.66 29.06 24.06
N TYR A 301 -11.23 29.27 22.87
CA TYR A 301 -11.51 30.62 22.38
C TYR A 301 -12.69 31.24 23.13
N GLY A 302 -13.70 30.47 23.53
CA GLY A 302 -14.79 30.95 24.38
C GLY A 302 -14.28 31.53 25.69
N ILE A 303 -13.43 30.79 26.41
CA ILE A 303 -12.79 31.28 27.63
C ILE A 303 -11.83 32.43 27.31
N SER A 304 -10.93 32.28 26.33
CA SER A 304 -9.92 33.31 26.05
C SER A 304 -10.50 34.66 25.64
N LEU A 305 -11.60 34.70 24.90
CA LEU A 305 -12.20 35.94 24.40
C LEU A 305 -13.19 36.55 25.39
N PHE A 306 -13.87 35.72 26.21
CA PHE A 306 -15.00 36.16 27.02
C PHE A 306 -14.82 35.99 28.54
N LEU A 307 -13.75 35.35 29.04
CA LEU A 307 -13.55 35.14 30.48
C LEU A 307 -13.62 36.41 31.32
N PRO A 308 -12.99 37.55 30.97
CA PRO A 308 -13.14 38.79 31.74
C PRO A 308 -14.60 39.30 31.75
N THR A 309 -15.32 39.09 30.64
CA THR A 309 -16.74 39.47 30.54
C THR A 309 -17.59 38.59 31.46
N ILE A 310 -17.37 37.27 31.44
CA ILE A 310 -18.08 36.31 32.31
C ILE A 310 -17.85 36.67 33.78
N ILE A 311 -16.61 36.96 34.19
CA ILE A 311 -16.30 37.33 35.59
C ILE A 311 -16.90 38.69 35.96
N SER A 312 -16.88 39.68 35.07
CA SER A 312 -17.47 40.99 35.36
C SER A 312 -18.99 40.91 35.57
N GLN A 313 -19.68 40.01 34.85
CA GLN A 313 -21.12 39.78 35.05
C GLN A 313 -21.46 39.11 36.39
N LEU A 314 -20.46 38.60 37.13
CA LEU A 314 -20.65 38.09 38.50
C LEU A 314 -20.75 39.20 39.57
N GLY A 315 -20.67 40.47 39.16
CA GLY A 315 -20.75 41.63 40.05
C GLY A 315 -19.40 42.24 40.42
N TYR A 316 -18.30 41.76 39.84
CA TYR A 316 -16.96 42.34 40.03
C TYR A 316 -16.73 43.54 39.09
N THR A 317 -15.98 44.54 39.57
CA THR A 317 -15.52 45.65 38.72
C THR A 317 -14.61 45.12 37.61
N ALA A 318 -14.53 45.84 36.48
CA ALA A 318 -13.74 45.40 35.33
C ALA A 318 -12.26 45.10 35.70
N THR A 319 -11.67 45.90 36.60
CA THR A 319 -10.31 45.70 37.09
C THR A 319 -10.17 44.42 37.93
N ILE A 320 -11.10 44.18 38.87
CA ILE A 320 -11.07 42.97 39.70
C ILE A 320 -11.32 41.73 38.82
N ALA A 321 -12.21 41.82 37.85
CA ALA A 321 -12.50 40.74 36.91
C ALA A 321 -11.27 40.33 36.08
N GLN A 322 -10.47 41.30 35.62
CA GLN A 322 -9.20 41.03 34.94
C GLN A 322 -8.15 40.44 35.88
N LEU A 323 -8.07 40.87 37.14
CA LEU A 323 -7.12 40.29 38.11
C LEU A 323 -7.49 38.84 38.46
N LEU A 324 -8.78 38.52 38.52
CA LEU A 324 -9.28 37.18 38.80
C LEU A 324 -9.01 36.17 37.68
N THR A 325 -8.62 36.60 36.47
CA THR A 325 -8.19 35.66 35.42
C THR A 325 -6.77 35.13 35.64
N ILE A 326 -5.91 35.89 36.34
CA ILE A 326 -4.50 35.56 36.53
C ILE A 326 -4.31 34.19 37.20
N PRO A 327 -4.96 33.87 38.34
CA PRO A 327 -4.77 32.58 39.01
C PRO A 327 -5.26 31.41 38.16
N ILE A 328 -6.31 31.61 37.35
CA ILE A 328 -6.87 30.59 36.46
C ILE A 328 -5.83 30.18 35.41
N TYR A 329 -5.24 31.15 34.72
CA TYR A 329 -4.27 30.90 33.66
C TYR A 329 -2.94 30.36 34.19
N ILE A 330 -2.41 30.91 35.30
CA ILE A 330 -1.17 30.40 35.90
C ILE A 330 -1.34 28.93 36.31
N THR A 331 -2.47 28.59 36.94
CA THR A 331 -2.75 27.20 37.34
C THR A 331 -2.88 26.30 36.12
N ALA A 332 -3.57 26.76 35.07
CA ALA A 332 -3.69 26.01 33.82
C ALA A 332 -2.34 25.74 33.16
N ALA A 333 -1.40 26.70 33.17
CA ALA A 333 -0.04 26.51 32.69
C ALA A 333 0.70 25.42 33.49
N VAL A 334 0.65 25.46 34.82
CA VAL A 334 1.30 24.45 35.68
C VAL A 334 0.71 23.06 35.44
N VAL A 335 -0.62 22.93 35.41
CA VAL A 335 -1.31 21.65 35.15
C VAL A 335 -0.94 21.12 33.77
N THR A 336 -0.82 21.99 32.76
CA THR A 336 -0.39 21.61 31.39
C THR A 336 0.97 20.94 31.40
N LEU A 337 1.96 21.52 32.08
CA LEU A 337 3.30 20.95 32.16
C LEU A 337 3.31 19.59 32.87
N VAL A 338 2.55 19.47 33.97
CA VAL A 338 2.44 18.23 34.74
C VAL A 338 1.82 17.11 33.89
N VAL A 339 0.69 17.38 33.24
CA VAL A 339 -0.01 16.40 32.39
C VAL A 339 0.85 15.99 31.19
N CYS A 340 1.51 16.95 30.53
CA CYS A 340 2.38 16.67 29.38
C CYS A 340 3.62 15.85 29.79
N TYR A 341 4.22 16.13 30.95
CA TYR A 341 5.33 15.34 31.50
C TYR A 341 4.93 13.89 31.74
N PHE A 342 3.77 13.65 32.36
CA PHE A 342 3.28 12.28 32.58
C PHE A 342 2.86 11.60 31.28
N SER A 343 2.34 12.33 30.29
CA SER A 343 2.02 11.82 28.96
C SER A 343 3.25 11.29 28.23
N ASP A 344 4.36 12.05 28.24
CA ASP A 344 5.62 11.58 27.65
C ASP A 344 6.24 10.43 28.46
N LYS A 345 6.15 10.45 29.79
CA LYS A 345 6.59 9.32 30.64
C LYS A 345 5.82 8.05 30.30
N ALA A 346 4.52 8.14 30.07
CA ALA A 346 3.69 7.01 29.67
C ALA A 346 4.05 6.50 28.26
N ALA A 347 4.27 7.41 27.30
CA ALA A 347 4.68 7.06 25.95
C ALA A 347 6.04 6.34 25.92
N LYS A 348 7.03 6.82 26.71
CA LYS A 348 8.33 6.15 26.88
C LYS A 348 8.21 4.75 27.50
N ALA A 349 7.18 4.51 28.32
CA ALA A 349 6.86 3.21 28.90
C ALA A 349 5.96 2.33 27.98
N GLY A 350 5.75 2.71 26.72
CA GLY A 350 4.92 1.97 25.76
C GLY A 350 3.41 2.06 26.01
N LYS A 351 2.95 2.96 26.90
CA LYS A 351 1.54 3.13 27.24
C LYS A 351 0.86 4.17 26.33
N SER A 352 -0.47 4.05 26.22
CA SER A 352 -1.28 5.00 25.44
C SER A 352 -1.27 6.41 26.03
N ARG A 353 -1.16 7.43 25.16
CA ARG A 353 -1.30 8.86 25.51
C ARG A 353 -2.76 9.30 25.72
N SER A 354 -3.73 8.52 25.24
CA SER A 354 -5.15 8.90 25.26
C SER A 354 -5.73 9.27 26.65
N PRO A 355 -5.33 8.67 27.78
CA PRO A 355 -5.85 9.08 29.09
C PRO A 355 -5.51 10.53 29.45
N TYR A 356 -4.35 11.03 28.99
CA TYR A 356 -3.87 12.38 29.26
C TYR A 356 -4.56 13.46 28.42
N VAL A 357 -5.44 13.06 27.49
CA VAL A 357 -6.37 13.97 26.79
C VAL A 357 -7.79 13.80 27.35
N PHE A 358 -8.19 12.56 27.62
CA PHE A 358 -9.53 12.23 28.11
C PHE A 358 -9.86 12.88 29.46
N PHE A 359 -9.00 12.74 30.47
CA PHE A 359 -9.28 13.30 31.80
C PHE A 359 -9.35 14.83 31.82
N PRO A 360 -8.44 15.56 31.13
CA PRO A 360 -8.62 16.99 30.91
C PRO A 360 -9.95 17.37 30.24
N MET A 361 -10.40 16.63 29.21
CA MET A 361 -11.72 16.91 28.60
C MET A 361 -12.88 16.65 29.55
N CYS A 362 -12.80 15.65 30.43
CA CYS A 362 -13.78 15.48 31.51
C CYS A 362 -13.83 16.70 32.45
N ALA A 363 -12.67 17.30 32.77
CA ALA A 363 -12.63 18.52 33.57
C ALA A 363 -13.29 19.71 32.85
N ILE A 364 -13.11 19.85 31.52
CA ILE A 364 -13.82 20.85 30.69
C ILE A 364 -15.34 20.67 30.83
N LEU A 365 -15.82 19.45 30.67
CA LEU A 365 -17.24 19.11 30.76
C LEU A 365 -17.80 19.45 32.15
N VAL A 366 -17.14 19.00 33.22
CA VAL A 366 -17.57 19.26 34.60
C VAL A 366 -17.57 20.76 34.90
N GLY A 367 -16.55 21.50 34.47
CA GLY A 367 -16.45 22.94 34.71
C GLY A 367 -17.57 23.73 34.03
N PHE A 368 -17.93 23.40 32.78
CA PHE A 368 -19.07 24.05 32.13
C PHE A 368 -20.43 23.63 32.70
N ILE A 369 -20.59 22.37 33.13
CA ILE A 369 -21.81 21.94 33.85
C ILE A 369 -21.98 22.76 35.14
N MET A 370 -20.89 22.98 35.88
CA MET A 370 -20.91 23.85 37.06
C MET A 370 -21.26 25.30 36.69
N ALA A 371 -20.69 25.84 35.61
CA ALA A 371 -21.01 27.19 35.15
C ALA A 371 -22.49 27.35 34.76
N ILE A 372 -23.08 26.37 34.07
CA ILE A 372 -24.52 26.36 33.76
C ILE A 372 -25.36 26.24 35.02
N ALA A 373 -25.05 25.28 35.90
CA ALA A 373 -25.80 25.07 37.13
C ALA A 373 -25.79 26.32 38.02
N GLY A 374 -24.62 26.94 38.17
CA GLY A 374 -24.45 28.20 38.91
C GLY A 374 -25.21 29.37 38.29
N SER A 375 -25.20 29.50 36.96
CA SER A 375 -25.90 30.58 36.25
C SER A 375 -27.42 30.37 36.20
N ALA A 376 -27.89 29.13 36.15
CA ALA A 376 -29.31 28.77 36.16
C ALA A 376 -29.93 28.91 37.55
N ALA A 377 -29.21 28.54 38.62
CA ALA A 377 -29.66 28.56 40.00
C ALA A 377 -29.62 29.95 40.69
N GLY A 378 -29.75 31.04 39.91
CA GLY A 378 -29.76 32.40 40.44
C GLY A 378 -28.41 33.15 40.36
N THR A 379 -27.44 32.66 39.58
CA THR A 379 -26.09 33.25 39.40
C THR A 379 -25.27 33.23 40.68
N VAL A 380 -24.90 32.03 41.14
CA VAL A 380 -24.01 31.87 42.31
C VAL A 380 -22.56 32.12 41.89
N PRO A 381 -21.93 33.27 42.25
CA PRO A 381 -20.65 33.69 41.67
C PRO A 381 -19.51 32.69 41.89
N GLY A 382 -19.45 32.09 43.08
CA GLY A 382 -18.41 31.11 43.44
C GLY A 382 -18.47 29.83 42.61
N VAL A 383 -19.68 29.35 42.26
CA VAL A 383 -19.86 28.13 41.46
C VAL A 383 -19.48 28.38 40.00
N VAL A 384 -19.87 29.54 39.45
CA VAL A 384 -19.50 29.91 38.07
C VAL A 384 -17.99 30.13 37.96
N TYR A 385 -17.38 30.82 38.93
CA TYR A 385 -15.94 31.02 38.99
C TYR A 385 -15.18 29.69 39.12
N ALA A 386 -15.60 28.79 40.03
CA ALA A 386 -15.01 27.46 40.15
C ALA A 386 -15.17 26.63 38.86
N GLY A 387 -16.32 26.75 38.19
CA GLY A 387 -16.58 26.11 36.91
C GLY A 387 -15.59 26.54 35.82
N VAL A 388 -15.46 27.86 35.58
CA VAL A 388 -14.50 28.37 34.58
C VAL A 388 -13.04 28.10 34.96
N PHE A 389 -12.73 28.05 36.26
CA PHE A 389 -11.40 27.67 36.75
C PHE A 389 -11.05 26.23 36.36
N ILE A 390 -11.92 25.28 36.66
CA ILE A 390 -11.74 23.85 36.33
C ILE A 390 -11.71 23.66 34.81
N THR A 391 -12.62 24.32 34.09
CA THR A 391 -12.65 24.28 32.62
C THR A 391 -11.30 24.69 32.03
N THR A 392 -10.74 25.80 32.48
CA THR A 392 -9.46 26.31 31.96
C THR A 392 -8.31 25.35 32.29
N CYS A 393 -8.31 24.75 33.48
CA CYS A 393 -7.34 23.71 33.85
C CYS A 393 -7.47 22.42 33.02
N GLY A 394 -8.61 22.16 32.38
CA GLY A 394 -8.81 21.06 31.44
C GLY A 394 -8.43 21.41 29.99
N ILE A 395 -8.75 22.62 29.53
CA ILE A 395 -8.52 23.05 28.14
C ILE A 395 -7.03 23.03 27.78
N TYR A 396 -6.20 23.73 28.56
CA TYR A 396 -4.79 23.95 28.24
C TYR A 396 -3.93 22.67 28.19
N PRO A 397 -4.12 21.65 29.06
CA PRO A 397 -3.46 20.35 28.89
C PRO A 397 -4.02 19.50 27.74
N ALA A 398 -5.33 19.56 27.48
CA ALA A 398 -5.95 18.75 26.42
C ALA A 398 -5.41 19.11 25.03
N PHE A 399 -5.16 20.39 24.79
CA PHE A 399 -4.75 20.92 23.48
C PHE A 399 -3.40 20.38 22.96
N PRO A 400 -2.25 20.53 23.66
CA PRO A 400 -0.97 19.96 23.21
C PRO A 400 -1.01 18.44 23.18
N GLY A 401 -1.81 17.81 24.05
CA GLY A 401 -2.04 16.37 24.03
C GLY A 401 -2.71 15.89 22.74
N ASN A 402 -3.75 16.59 22.27
CA ASN A 402 -4.43 16.32 21.01
C ASN A 402 -3.47 16.42 19.81
N ILE A 403 -2.74 17.54 19.70
CA ILE A 403 -1.78 17.76 18.61
C ILE A 403 -0.70 16.68 18.58
N THR A 404 -0.11 16.38 19.74
CA THR A 404 0.94 15.36 19.84
C THR A 404 0.40 13.96 19.51
N TRP A 405 -0.83 13.65 19.92
CA TRP A 405 -1.42 12.35 19.62
C TRP A 405 -1.71 12.20 18.13
N MET A 406 -2.21 13.24 17.46
CA MET A 406 -2.45 13.22 16.01
C MET A 406 -1.15 13.16 15.21
N SER A 407 -0.14 13.99 15.54
CA SER A 407 1.15 13.99 14.84
C SER A 407 1.88 12.65 14.94
N ASN A 408 1.71 11.94 16.06
CA ASN A 408 2.36 10.64 16.29
C ASN A 408 1.71 9.50 15.50
N ASN A 409 0.44 9.61 15.12
CA ASN A 409 -0.28 8.57 14.37
C ASN A 409 -0.28 8.81 12.85
N LEU A 410 0.15 9.99 12.40
CA LEU A 410 0.41 10.28 10.99
C LEU A 410 1.83 9.83 10.61
N ALA A 411 1.91 8.77 9.80
CA ALA A 411 3.16 8.16 9.38
C ALA A 411 3.58 8.65 7.97
N GLY A 412 4.90 8.84 7.78
CA GLY A 412 5.51 9.51 6.61
C GLY A 412 5.61 11.03 6.78
N SER A 413 6.81 11.60 6.60
CA SER A 413 7.12 13.04 6.76
C SER A 413 6.13 13.97 6.03
N TYR A 414 5.80 13.70 4.77
CA TYR A 414 4.86 14.53 3.99
C TYR A 414 3.40 14.37 4.40
N LYS A 415 2.93 13.14 4.65
CA LYS A 415 1.57 12.87 5.11
C LYS A 415 1.35 13.49 6.50
N ARG A 416 2.37 13.44 7.37
CA ARG A 416 2.37 14.09 8.68
C ARG A 416 2.28 15.61 8.55
N ALA A 417 3.12 16.24 7.74
CA ALA A 417 3.09 17.70 7.54
C ALA A 417 1.75 18.18 6.97
N ALA A 418 1.25 17.56 5.89
CA ALA A 418 -0.02 17.93 5.26
C ALA A 418 -1.23 17.62 6.17
N GLY A 419 -1.23 16.47 6.84
CA GLY A 419 -2.27 16.06 7.77
C GLY A 419 -2.34 16.95 9.01
N MET A 420 -1.20 17.32 9.60
CA MET A 420 -1.15 18.28 10.71
C MET A 420 -1.63 19.67 10.29
N ALA A 421 -1.22 20.14 9.11
CA ALA A 421 -1.68 21.43 8.59
C ALA A 421 -3.20 21.44 8.38
N PHE A 422 -3.76 20.35 7.83
CA PHE A 422 -5.22 20.20 7.66
C PHE A 422 -5.95 20.12 9.01
N HIS A 423 -5.44 19.30 9.94
CA HIS A 423 -6.01 19.12 11.28
C HIS A 423 -6.10 20.43 12.06
N ILE A 424 -4.99 21.18 12.09
CA ILE A 424 -4.90 22.49 12.74
C ILE A 424 -5.73 23.52 11.97
N GLY A 425 -5.57 23.57 10.64
CA GLY A 425 -6.30 24.39 9.68
C GLY A 425 -7.80 24.41 9.91
N VAL A 426 -8.42 23.27 9.70
CA VAL A 426 -9.88 23.10 9.87
C VAL A 426 -10.26 23.21 11.35
N GLY A 427 -9.38 22.75 12.25
CA GLY A 427 -9.57 22.86 13.69
C GLY A 427 -9.76 24.30 14.17
N ASN A 428 -9.02 25.26 13.61
CA ASN A 428 -9.10 26.66 14.03
C ASN A 428 -10.39 27.37 13.61
N LEU A 429 -11.22 26.75 12.76
CA LEU A 429 -12.60 27.20 12.53
C LEU A 429 -13.45 27.17 13.83
N GLY A 430 -13.01 26.42 14.85
CA GLY A 430 -13.56 26.52 16.20
C GLY A 430 -13.55 27.94 16.77
N GLY A 431 -12.56 28.77 16.41
CA GLY A 431 -12.52 30.18 16.82
C GLY A 431 -13.59 31.04 16.16
N ALA A 432 -13.90 30.78 14.89
CA ALA A 432 -15.01 31.42 14.18
C ALA A 432 -16.36 31.07 14.84
N MET A 433 -16.54 29.82 15.24
CA MET A 433 -17.72 29.34 15.97
C MET A 433 -17.81 29.99 17.36
N ALA A 434 -16.76 29.88 18.17
CA ALA A 434 -16.71 30.38 19.55
C ALA A 434 -16.90 31.89 19.66
N SER A 435 -16.43 32.66 18.67
CA SER A 435 -16.64 34.12 18.60
C SER A 435 -18.13 34.52 18.62
N ASN A 436 -19.02 33.59 18.29
CA ASN A 436 -20.46 33.81 18.21
C ASN A 436 -21.26 33.15 19.36
N PHE A 437 -20.63 32.42 20.28
CA PHE A 437 -21.34 31.68 21.34
C PHE A 437 -21.85 32.59 22.46
N TYR A 438 -21.06 33.59 22.84
CA TYR A 438 -21.37 34.50 23.95
C TYR A 438 -21.99 35.78 23.44
N ARG A 439 -23.30 35.73 23.16
CA ARG A 439 -24.07 36.86 22.62
C ARG A 439 -24.59 37.74 23.74
N LYS A 440 -24.72 39.03 23.46
CA LYS A 440 -25.23 40.03 24.40
C LYS A 440 -26.67 39.76 24.84
N VAL A 441 -27.51 39.20 23.96
CA VAL A 441 -28.90 38.81 24.27
C VAL A 441 -28.99 37.72 25.35
N ASP A 442 -27.94 36.92 25.51
CA ASP A 442 -27.87 35.85 26.49
C ASP A 442 -27.23 36.31 27.83
N SER A 443 -26.80 37.58 27.90
CA SER A 443 -26.26 38.20 29.12
C SER A 443 -27.35 38.38 30.18
N PRO A 444 -27.07 38.24 31.49
CA PRO A 444 -25.75 37.93 32.11
C PRO A 444 -25.47 36.43 32.29
N LYS A 445 -26.43 35.54 31.99
CA LYS A 445 -26.34 34.11 32.36
C LYS A 445 -25.61 33.24 31.34
N PHE A 446 -25.54 33.66 30.08
CA PHE A 446 -24.88 32.99 28.96
C PHE A 446 -25.15 31.47 28.85
N LEU A 447 -26.37 31.03 29.17
CA LEU A 447 -26.72 29.60 29.22
C LEU A 447 -26.52 28.91 27.88
N LEU A 448 -26.87 29.58 26.78
CA LEU A 448 -26.66 29.05 25.43
C LEU A 448 -25.16 28.88 25.13
N GLY A 449 -24.34 29.89 25.45
CA GLY A 449 -22.89 29.83 25.21
C GLY A 449 -22.27 28.64 25.93
N HIS A 450 -22.51 28.50 27.24
CA HIS A 450 -22.03 27.34 27.99
C HIS A 450 -22.57 26.00 27.48
N GLY A 451 -23.84 25.96 27.03
CA GLY A 451 -24.44 24.76 26.46
C GLY A 451 -23.81 24.33 25.14
N LEU A 452 -23.45 25.29 24.27
CA LEU A 452 -22.73 25.02 23.02
C LEU A 452 -21.32 24.48 23.30
N GLU A 453 -20.63 25.02 24.30
CA GLU A 453 -19.31 24.51 24.70
C GLU A 453 -19.38 23.06 25.21
N ILE A 454 -20.40 22.72 26.00
CA ILE A 454 -20.65 21.34 26.43
C ILE A 454 -20.90 20.43 25.21
N MET A 455 -21.74 20.86 24.27
CA MET A 455 -22.02 20.09 23.05
C MET A 455 -20.73 19.77 22.28
N PHE A 456 -19.88 20.76 22.02
CA PHE A 456 -18.61 20.53 21.33
C PHE A 456 -17.66 19.64 22.15
N CYS A 457 -17.59 19.83 23.47
CA CYS A 457 -16.79 18.99 24.36
C CYS A 457 -17.23 17.52 24.30
N VAL A 458 -18.54 17.24 24.33
CA VAL A 458 -19.09 15.87 24.22
C VAL A 458 -18.79 15.26 22.85
N ILE A 459 -18.98 16.02 21.76
CA ILE A 459 -18.61 15.58 20.41
C ILE A 459 -17.13 15.19 20.35
N GLY A 460 -16.25 16.03 20.92
CA GLY A 460 -14.81 15.76 20.97
C GLY A 460 -14.46 14.53 21.81
N MET A 461 -15.15 14.30 22.93
CA MET A 461 -14.95 13.10 23.76
C MET A 461 -15.39 11.82 23.04
N LEU A 462 -16.51 11.86 22.30
CA LEU A 462 -16.97 10.74 21.47
C LEU A 462 -15.97 10.43 20.34
N ALA A 463 -15.44 11.48 19.68
CA ALA A 463 -14.42 11.33 18.65
C ALA A 463 -13.11 10.74 19.23
N LEU A 464 -12.69 11.19 20.41
CA LEU A 464 -11.54 10.63 21.15
C LEU A 464 -11.74 9.13 21.43
N TYR A 465 -12.92 8.75 21.93
CA TYR A 465 -13.25 7.36 22.19
C TYR A 465 -13.21 6.51 20.92
N ALA A 466 -13.83 6.99 19.84
CA ALA A 466 -13.82 6.31 18.53
C ALA A 466 -12.39 6.13 18.00
N LEU A 467 -11.54 7.16 18.05
CA LEU A 467 -10.13 7.08 17.67
C LEU A 467 -9.37 6.06 18.51
N ARG A 468 -9.55 6.10 19.84
CA ARG A 468 -8.90 5.15 20.74
C ARG A 468 -9.33 3.71 20.45
N TYR A 469 -10.62 3.47 20.26
CA TYR A 469 -11.15 2.16 19.96
C TYR A 469 -10.59 1.62 18.64
N SER A 470 -10.64 2.43 17.58
CA SER A 470 -10.09 2.07 16.27
C SER A 470 -8.58 1.77 16.32
N TYR A 471 -7.78 2.61 16.97
CA TYR A 471 -6.35 2.34 17.13
C TYR A 471 -6.06 1.10 17.97
N THR A 472 -6.89 0.79 18.97
CA THR A 472 -6.74 -0.44 19.76
C THR A 472 -6.99 -1.67 18.88
N GLN A 473 -8.04 -1.66 18.05
CA GLN A 473 -8.32 -2.73 17.10
C GLN A 473 -7.20 -2.88 16.06
N ILE A 474 -6.69 -1.77 15.53
CA ILE A 474 -5.58 -1.79 14.56
C ILE A 474 -4.31 -2.35 15.19
N ASN A 475 -3.98 -1.94 16.41
CA ASN A 475 -2.80 -2.44 17.11
C ASN A 475 -2.95 -3.91 17.48
N GLN A 476 -4.13 -4.36 17.92
CA GLN A 476 -4.38 -5.79 18.17
C GLN A 476 -4.23 -6.64 16.91
N LYS A 477 -4.70 -6.15 15.76
CA LYS A 477 -4.47 -6.81 14.46
C LYS A 477 -2.98 -6.86 14.10
N ARG A 478 -2.23 -5.78 14.33
CA ARG A 478 -0.78 -5.73 14.09
C ARG A 478 0.00 -6.65 15.02
N ASP A 479 -0.37 -6.69 16.29
CA ASP A 479 0.26 -7.56 17.28
C ASP A 479 -0.03 -9.03 16.95
N ALA A 480 -1.23 -9.36 16.46
CA ALA A 480 -1.55 -10.70 15.97
C ALA A 480 -0.70 -11.11 14.74
N LEU A 481 -0.40 -10.18 13.83
CA LEU A 481 0.45 -10.42 12.66
C LEU A 481 1.94 -10.61 13.02
N ASN A 482 2.42 -10.00 14.11
CA ASN A 482 3.80 -10.12 14.57
C ASN A 482 4.09 -11.40 15.39
N VAL A 483 3.07 -12.16 15.79
CA VAL A 483 3.24 -13.41 16.56
C VAL A 483 3.57 -14.61 15.65
N ASP A 484 3.32 -14.53 14.34
CA ASP A 484 3.54 -15.62 13.37
C ASP A 484 4.97 -15.68 12.79
N GLY A 485 5.92 -14.88 13.30
CA GLY A 485 7.35 -15.02 12.96
C GLY A 485 7.73 -14.70 11.50
N SER A 486 6.81 -14.22 10.67
CA SER A 486 7.12 -13.74 9.31
C SER A 486 7.81 -12.37 9.39
N GLU A 487 9.11 -12.32 9.11
CA GLU A 487 9.82 -11.05 8.96
C GLU A 487 9.28 -10.30 7.73
N LEU A 488 8.51 -9.23 7.95
CA LEU A 488 8.14 -8.28 6.89
C LEU A 488 9.41 -7.70 6.25
N THR A 489 9.47 -7.70 4.91
CA THR A 489 10.60 -7.08 4.19
C THR A 489 10.63 -5.57 4.39
N ASP A 490 11.81 -4.94 4.29
CA ASP A 490 11.97 -3.49 4.46
C ASP A 490 11.05 -2.67 3.53
N GLN A 491 10.76 -3.19 2.33
CA GLN A 491 9.79 -2.61 1.40
C GLN A 491 8.35 -2.64 1.94
N GLN A 492 7.94 -3.75 2.56
CA GLN A 492 6.60 -3.94 3.16
C GLN A 492 6.44 -3.06 4.40
N LEU A 493 7.46 -2.98 5.26
CA LEU A 493 7.50 -2.08 6.41
C LEU A 493 7.44 -0.60 5.98
N ARG A 494 8.15 -0.21 4.92
CA ARG A 494 8.07 1.15 4.34
C ARG A 494 6.68 1.47 3.81
N ASN A 495 6.04 0.53 3.11
CA ASN A 495 4.70 0.74 2.54
C ASN A 495 3.60 0.80 3.60
N GLU A 496 3.67 -0.04 4.63
CA GLU A 496 2.76 0.02 5.79
C GLU A 496 2.92 1.34 6.57
N ARG A 497 4.17 1.81 6.73
CA ARG A 497 4.49 3.08 7.40
C ARG A 497 4.07 4.30 6.58
N GLN A 498 4.14 4.28 5.24
CA GLN A 498 3.70 5.42 4.43
C GLN A 498 2.18 5.59 4.37
N MET A 499 1.39 4.53 4.59
CA MET A 499 -0.06 4.58 4.40
C MET A 499 -0.90 4.73 5.68
N GLY A 500 -0.35 4.48 6.88
CA GLY A 500 -1.15 4.54 8.12
C GLY A 500 -2.26 3.48 8.15
N SER A 501 -3.28 3.66 9.00
CA SER A 501 -4.37 2.68 9.24
C SER A 501 -5.28 2.33 8.05
N THR A 502 -4.94 2.79 6.86
CA THR A 502 -5.68 2.59 5.61
C THR A 502 -4.82 1.93 4.53
N ALA A 503 -3.81 1.14 4.92
CA ALA A 503 -3.22 0.19 3.96
C ALA A 503 -4.32 -0.83 3.60
N PRO A 504 -4.82 -0.86 2.34
CA PRO A 504 -5.53 -2.05 1.88
C PRO A 504 -4.59 -3.22 2.07
N ARG A 505 -5.10 -4.35 2.58
CA ARG A 505 -4.31 -5.59 2.65
C ARG A 505 -3.75 -5.81 1.25
N GLN A 506 -2.42 -5.80 1.11
CA GLN A 506 -1.83 -5.97 -0.22
C GLN A 506 -2.28 -7.33 -0.74
N PHE A 507 -2.94 -7.34 -1.90
CA PHE A 507 -3.50 -8.56 -2.47
C PHE A 507 -2.37 -9.56 -2.73
N ARG A 508 -2.42 -10.71 -2.04
CA ARG A 508 -1.39 -11.77 -2.13
C ARG A 508 -2.01 -13.07 -2.62
N ALA A 509 -1.47 -13.65 -3.70
CA ALA A 509 -1.88 -14.95 -4.20
C ALA A 509 -0.99 -16.07 -3.65
N ILE A 510 -1.60 -17.18 -3.21
CA ILE A 510 -0.86 -18.40 -2.82
C ILE A 510 -0.93 -19.39 -3.98
N ILE A 511 0.18 -19.62 -4.67
CA ILE A 511 0.31 -20.62 -5.73
C ILE A 511 0.71 -21.94 -5.10
N VAL A 512 -0.06 -23.00 -5.34
CA VAL A 512 0.29 -24.35 -4.84
C VAL A 512 0.74 -25.22 -5.99
N GLY A 513 2.04 -25.56 -6.03
CA GLY A 513 2.69 -26.39 -7.04
C GLY A 513 3.62 -25.60 -7.98
N GLY A 514 4.91 -25.92 -7.93
CA GLY A 514 6.00 -25.35 -8.74
C GLY A 514 6.23 -26.05 -10.07
N GLY A 515 5.16 -26.54 -10.71
CA GLY A 515 5.24 -27.12 -12.04
C GLY A 515 5.37 -26.07 -13.17
N PRO A 516 5.37 -26.48 -14.45
CA PRO A 516 5.50 -25.56 -15.58
C PRO A 516 4.41 -24.49 -15.62
N VAL A 517 3.20 -24.82 -15.13
CA VAL A 517 2.08 -23.86 -15.05
C VAL A 517 2.26 -22.91 -13.86
N GLY A 518 2.67 -23.41 -12.70
CA GLY A 518 2.87 -22.60 -11.50
C GLY A 518 4.02 -21.60 -11.64
N LEU A 519 5.14 -22.00 -12.25
CA LEU A 519 6.24 -21.08 -12.52
C LEU A 519 5.88 -20.04 -13.59
N CYS A 520 5.15 -20.42 -14.63
CA CYS A 520 4.64 -19.46 -15.63
C CYS A 520 3.67 -18.46 -14.98
N LEU A 521 2.80 -18.91 -14.07
CA LEU A 521 1.95 -18.03 -13.28
C LEU A 521 2.75 -17.06 -12.41
N ALA A 522 3.79 -17.53 -11.74
CA ALA A 522 4.65 -16.70 -10.91
C ALA A 522 5.30 -15.56 -11.72
N HIS A 523 5.78 -15.86 -12.93
CA HIS A 523 6.27 -14.86 -13.89
C HIS A 523 5.17 -13.85 -14.27
N ALA A 524 4.00 -14.34 -14.68
CA ALA A 524 2.89 -13.48 -15.09
C ALA A 524 2.42 -12.55 -13.96
N LEU A 525 2.31 -13.05 -12.72
CA LEU A 525 1.95 -12.25 -11.55
C LEU A 525 3.04 -11.24 -11.18
N SER A 526 4.32 -11.61 -11.31
CA SER A 526 5.43 -10.68 -11.08
C SER A 526 5.39 -9.50 -12.06
N HIS A 527 5.24 -9.77 -13.36
CA HIS A 527 5.06 -8.70 -14.36
C HIS A 527 3.79 -7.88 -14.15
N ALA A 528 2.72 -8.50 -13.64
CA ALA A 528 1.48 -7.80 -13.28
C ALA A 528 1.58 -6.98 -11.97
N GLN A 529 2.71 -7.04 -11.26
CA GLN A 529 2.91 -6.43 -9.94
C GLN A 529 1.92 -6.92 -8.88
N ILE A 530 1.51 -8.18 -8.97
CA ILE A 530 0.63 -8.84 -7.99
C ILE A 530 1.51 -9.65 -7.04
N ASP A 531 1.34 -9.46 -5.74
CA ASP A 531 2.12 -10.17 -4.74
C ASP A 531 1.73 -11.66 -4.70
N TYR A 532 2.71 -12.54 -4.51
CA TYR A 532 2.46 -13.98 -4.43
C TYR A 532 3.54 -14.71 -3.64
N VAL A 533 3.15 -15.89 -3.15
CA VAL A 533 4.04 -16.95 -2.65
C VAL A 533 3.73 -18.26 -3.37
N LEU A 534 4.75 -19.02 -3.71
CA LEU A 534 4.64 -20.33 -4.34
C LEU A 534 5.06 -21.42 -3.36
N LEU A 535 4.17 -22.36 -3.10
CA LEU A 535 4.39 -23.51 -2.22
C LEU A 535 4.64 -24.76 -3.07
N GLU A 536 5.84 -25.33 -2.99
CA GLU A 536 6.21 -26.59 -3.62
C GLU A 536 6.43 -27.66 -2.56
N ARG A 537 5.81 -28.83 -2.75
CA ARG A 537 5.90 -29.94 -1.79
C ARG A 537 7.23 -30.69 -1.84
N ARG A 538 7.99 -30.54 -2.93
CA ARG A 538 9.27 -31.21 -3.16
C ARG A 538 10.41 -30.36 -2.65
N GLU A 539 11.55 -31.00 -2.41
CA GLU A 539 12.81 -30.35 -2.07
C GLU A 539 13.39 -29.59 -3.28
N ASN A 540 13.32 -30.19 -4.46
CA ASN A 540 13.82 -29.60 -5.70
C ASN A 540 12.66 -29.32 -6.67
N ILE A 541 12.60 -28.09 -7.18
CA ILE A 541 11.65 -27.70 -8.24
C ILE A 541 12.06 -28.33 -9.58
N VAL A 542 13.37 -28.35 -9.84
CA VAL A 542 13.95 -28.89 -11.05
C VAL A 542 14.36 -30.34 -10.78
N GLU A 543 13.67 -31.29 -11.39
CA GLU A 543 14.04 -32.71 -11.36
C GLU A 543 14.41 -33.18 -12.77
N GLU A 544 15.37 -34.10 -12.85
CA GLU A 544 15.71 -34.81 -14.10
C GLU A 544 14.58 -35.75 -14.59
N THR A 545 13.48 -35.86 -13.83
CA THR A 545 12.41 -36.82 -14.11
C THR A 545 11.26 -36.18 -14.90
N GLY A 546 10.94 -36.76 -16.06
CA GLY A 546 9.72 -36.43 -16.81
C GLY A 546 9.85 -36.47 -18.33
N PHE A 547 8.71 -36.37 -18.98
CA PHE A 547 8.59 -36.38 -20.44
C PHE A 547 8.97 -35.01 -21.04
N GLY A 548 9.32 -34.98 -22.33
CA GLY A 548 9.51 -33.73 -23.05
C GLY A 548 8.27 -32.83 -22.99
N ILE A 549 8.46 -31.51 -22.94
CA ILE A 549 7.37 -30.52 -22.99
C ILE A 549 7.40 -29.85 -24.35
N ALA A 550 6.27 -29.92 -25.05
CA ALA A 550 6.07 -29.19 -26.29
C ALA A 550 5.34 -27.87 -26.03
N LEU A 551 5.89 -26.76 -26.53
CA LEU A 551 5.20 -25.49 -26.63
C LEU A 551 4.82 -25.25 -28.09
N TRP A 552 3.52 -25.09 -28.31
CA TRP A 552 2.95 -24.68 -29.58
C TRP A 552 3.09 -23.16 -29.74
N PRO A 553 2.89 -22.58 -30.94
CA PRO A 553 3.13 -21.15 -31.17
C PRO A 553 2.45 -20.25 -30.14
N HIS A 554 1.20 -20.51 -29.77
CA HIS A 554 0.48 -19.74 -28.75
C HIS A 554 1.05 -19.84 -27.32
N GLY A 555 1.80 -20.90 -27.00
CA GLY A 555 2.60 -21.00 -25.78
C GLY A 555 3.94 -20.28 -25.90
N VAL A 556 4.56 -20.32 -27.08
CA VAL A 556 5.82 -19.60 -27.37
C VAL A 556 5.62 -18.09 -27.31
N ARG A 557 4.45 -17.58 -27.74
CA ARG A 557 4.07 -16.17 -27.55
C ARG A 557 4.14 -15.73 -26.09
N ILE A 558 3.79 -16.61 -25.16
CA ILE A 558 3.86 -16.29 -23.73
C ILE A 558 5.32 -16.24 -23.27
N LEU A 559 6.21 -17.11 -23.76
CA LEU A 559 7.65 -16.99 -23.50
C LEU A 559 8.22 -15.67 -24.01
N ASP A 560 7.80 -15.25 -25.20
CA ASP A 560 8.17 -13.97 -25.82
C ASP A 560 7.74 -12.80 -24.93
N GLN A 561 6.46 -12.76 -24.53
CA GLN A 561 5.93 -11.72 -23.63
C GLN A 561 6.63 -11.68 -22.26
N LEU A 562 7.09 -12.83 -21.75
CA LEU A 562 7.85 -12.91 -20.51
C LEU A 562 9.34 -12.60 -20.67
N GLY A 563 9.82 -12.30 -21.89
CA GLY A 563 11.22 -12.01 -22.18
C GLY A 563 12.14 -13.23 -22.05
N LEU A 564 11.60 -14.44 -22.23
CA LEU A 564 12.30 -15.70 -22.08
C LEU A 564 12.58 -16.41 -23.42
N LEU A 565 12.12 -15.85 -24.54
CA LEU A 565 12.21 -16.51 -25.84
C LEU A 565 13.64 -16.77 -26.30
N GLU A 566 14.53 -15.78 -26.20
CA GLU A 566 15.93 -15.91 -26.63
C GLU A 566 16.68 -17.02 -25.88
N GLU A 567 16.57 -17.06 -24.54
CA GLU A 567 17.15 -18.16 -23.76
C GLU A 567 16.46 -19.50 -24.07
N SER A 568 15.15 -19.48 -24.38
CA SER A 568 14.42 -20.68 -24.80
C SER A 568 14.93 -21.22 -26.14
N ARG A 569 15.31 -20.35 -27.08
CA ARG A 569 15.93 -20.74 -28.37
C ARG A 569 17.25 -21.48 -28.19
N ALA A 570 17.99 -21.20 -27.12
CA ALA A 570 19.25 -21.88 -26.83
C ALA A 570 19.09 -23.31 -26.28
N ILE A 571 17.92 -23.63 -25.71
CA ILE A 571 17.71 -24.89 -24.98
C ILE A 571 16.63 -25.80 -25.58
N TYR A 572 15.82 -25.30 -26.52
CA TYR A 572 14.84 -26.13 -27.20
C TYR A 572 15.51 -27.08 -28.20
N LEU A 573 14.79 -28.15 -28.51
CA LEU A 573 15.21 -29.24 -29.35
C LEU A 573 14.40 -29.15 -30.65
N PRO A 574 14.98 -28.61 -31.75
CA PRO A 574 14.24 -28.37 -32.97
C PRO A 574 13.81 -29.69 -33.62
N MET A 575 12.59 -29.73 -34.12
CA MET A 575 12.05 -30.83 -34.93
C MET A 575 11.80 -30.30 -36.35
N LYS A 576 12.15 -31.09 -37.37
CA LYS A 576 12.02 -30.68 -38.78
C LYS A 576 10.78 -31.28 -39.42
N ASP A 577 10.69 -32.60 -39.38
CA ASP A 577 9.69 -33.39 -40.10
C ASP A 577 9.12 -34.53 -39.24
N LYS A 578 8.03 -35.10 -39.74
CA LYS A 578 7.30 -36.20 -39.12
C LYS A 578 7.15 -37.35 -40.11
N TYR A 579 7.47 -38.56 -39.66
CA TYR A 579 7.27 -39.81 -40.38
C TYR A 579 6.14 -40.61 -39.74
N ASN A 580 5.25 -41.11 -40.57
CA ASN A 580 4.15 -41.98 -40.17
C ASN A 580 4.37 -43.38 -40.74
N LEU A 581 4.38 -44.40 -39.89
CA LEU A 581 4.66 -45.79 -40.27
C LEU A 581 3.50 -46.72 -39.91
N TRP A 582 3.21 -47.69 -40.79
CA TRP A 582 2.25 -48.77 -40.56
C TRP A 582 2.77 -49.77 -39.52
N PRO A 583 1.91 -50.68 -38.99
CA PRO A 583 2.33 -51.65 -37.99
C PRO A 583 3.44 -52.60 -38.39
N ASP A 584 3.67 -52.81 -39.69
CA ASP A 584 4.75 -53.61 -40.25
C ASP A 584 6.06 -52.83 -40.44
N GLY A 585 6.05 -51.51 -40.17
CA GLY A 585 7.18 -50.61 -40.36
C GLY A 585 7.25 -49.94 -41.73
N SER A 586 6.30 -50.22 -42.64
CA SER A 586 6.23 -49.56 -43.95
C SER A 586 5.74 -48.11 -43.86
N GLU A 587 6.19 -47.24 -44.77
CA GLU A 587 5.88 -45.81 -44.73
C GLU A 587 4.43 -45.51 -45.15
N ILE A 588 3.72 -44.75 -44.32
CA ILE A 588 2.42 -44.14 -44.63
C ILE A 588 2.64 -42.82 -45.36
N GLY A 589 3.58 -42.03 -44.86
CA GLY A 589 4.01 -40.78 -45.47
C GLY A 589 4.83 -39.91 -44.53
N HIS A 590 5.62 -39.02 -45.11
CA HIS A 590 6.41 -37.99 -44.42
C HIS A 590 5.91 -36.59 -44.76
N ASN A 591 6.07 -35.64 -43.84
CA ASN A 591 5.73 -34.23 -44.07
C ASN A 591 6.53 -33.26 -43.18
N ASN A 592 6.57 -31.99 -43.59
CA ASN A 592 7.24 -30.89 -42.89
C ASN A 592 6.30 -30.14 -41.91
N LEU A 593 5.57 -30.90 -41.08
CA LEU A 593 4.57 -30.35 -40.15
C LEU A 593 5.11 -29.18 -39.30
N TYR A 594 6.31 -29.34 -38.74
CA TYR A 594 6.88 -28.36 -37.79
C TYR A 594 7.30 -27.06 -38.45
N GLU A 595 7.88 -27.13 -39.65
CA GLU A 595 8.16 -25.96 -40.48
C GLU A 595 6.87 -25.24 -40.89
N THR A 596 5.85 -26.00 -41.31
CA THR A 596 4.53 -25.45 -41.67
C THR A 596 3.86 -24.74 -40.47
N ILE A 597 4.07 -25.22 -39.24
CA ILE A 597 3.59 -24.56 -38.03
C ILE A 597 4.25 -23.17 -37.87
N GLU A 598 5.57 -23.09 -38.01
CA GLU A 598 6.29 -21.81 -37.89
C GLU A 598 5.87 -20.82 -38.98
N GLU A 599 5.79 -21.26 -40.24
CA GLU A 599 5.35 -20.39 -41.35
C GLU A 599 3.94 -19.84 -41.15
N ASN A 600 3.03 -20.66 -40.61
CA ASN A 600 1.64 -20.25 -40.45
C ASN A 600 1.43 -19.28 -39.30
N HIS A 601 2.20 -19.43 -38.21
CA HIS A 601 1.93 -18.76 -36.94
C HIS A 601 3.02 -17.76 -36.51
N GLY A 602 4.17 -17.72 -37.20
CA GLY A 602 5.28 -16.80 -36.92
C GLY A 602 6.23 -17.28 -35.81
N HIS A 603 5.76 -18.17 -34.92
CA HIS A 603 6.57 -18.83 -33.90
C HIS A 603 6.68 -20.34 -34.16
N PRO A 604 7.84 -20.97 -33.88
CA PRO A 604 8.02 -22.40 -34.10
C PRO A 604 7.28 -23.24 -33.06
N TRP A 605 7.14 -24.53 -33.36
CA TRP A 605 6.83 -25.53 -32.34
C TRP A 605 8.12 -25.91 -31.61
N MET A 606 8.17 -25.72 -30.30
CA MET A 606 9.38 -25.90 -29.50
C MET A 606 9.26 -27.09 -28.55
N LEU A 607 10.14 -28.10 -28.70
CA LEU A 607 10.27 -29.21 -27.76
C LEU A 607 11.36 -28.91 -26.74
N PHE A 608 11.10 -29.14 -25.47
CA PHE A 608 12.06 -28.97 -24.39
C PHE A 608 12.24 -30.25 -23.60
N ARG A 609 13.45 -30.46 -23.08
CA ARG A 609 13.59 -31.27 -21.87
C ARG A 609 12.81 -30.57 -20.76
N ARG A 610 11.93 -31.28 -20.07
CA ARG A 610 11.13 -30.71 -18.97
C ARG A 610 12.01 -30.01 -17.93
N GLN A 611 13.14 -30.63 -17.58
CA GLN A 611 14.12 -30.08 -16.67
C GLN A 611 14.62 -28.71 -17.14
N ASN A 612 15.11 -28.60 -18.38
CA ASN A 612 15.66 -27.36 -18.91
C ASN A 612 14.62 -26.22 -18.95
N LEU A 613 13.36 -26.53 -19.30
CA LEU A 613 12.30 -25.52 -19.30
C LEU A 613 11.96 -25.07 -17.86
N LEU A 614 11.86 -26.00 -16.92
CA LEU A 614 11.63 -25.67 -15.51
C LEU A 614 12.80 -24.89 -14.92
N GLU A 615 14.03 -25.26 -15.26
CA GLU A 615 15.24 -24.56 -14.84
C GLU A 615 15.27 -23.14 -15.38
N LEU A 616 14.94 -22.92 -16.66
CA LEU A 616 14.83 -21.59 -17.24
C LEU A 616 13.79 -20.74 -16.50
N LEU A 617 12.58 -21.27 -16.33
CA LEU A 617 11.48 -20.58 -15.65
C LEU A 617 11.85 -20.27 -14.20
N HIS A 618 12.46 -21.21 -13.48
CA HIS A 618 12.85 -21.05 -12.08
C HIS A 618 14.03 -20.07 -11.92
N ARG A 619 15.07 -20.20 -12.76
CA ARG A 619 16.28 -19.39 -12.70
C ARG A 619 16.00 -17.92 -12.99
N ARG A 620 15.14 -17.64 -13.96
CA ARG A 620 14.80 -16.28 -14.40
C ARG A 620 13.66 -15.64 -13.60
N LEU A 621 13.06 -16.35 -12.65
CA LEU A 621 12.02 -15.79 -11.81
C LEU A 621 12.63 -14.76 -10.83
N PRO A 622 12.13 -13.52 -10.79
CA PRO A 622 12.61 -12.49 -9.87
C PRO A 622 12.23 -12.82 -8.42
N ASP A 623 13.09 -12.45 -7.48
CA ASP A 623 12.93 -12.65 -6.03
C ASP A 623 12.56 -14.10 -5.62
N LYS A 624 12.97 -15.10 -6.40
CA LYS A 624 12.54 -16.50 -6.20
C LYS A 624 12.83 -17.01 -4.78
N ASP A 625 13.96 -16.62 -4.18
CA ASP A 625 14.38 -17.10 -2.86
C ASP A 625 13.47 -16.57 -1.73
N ALA A 626 12.80 -15.43 -1.96
CA ALA A 626 11.83 -14.86 -1.02
C ALA A 626 10.37 -15.29 -1.31
N ARG A 627 10.09 -15.76 -2.53
CA ARG A 627 8.74 -16.04 -3.02
C ARG A 627 8.41 -17.52 -3.14
N ILE A 628 9.41 -18.39 -3.14
CA ILE A 628 9.25 -19.84 -3.28
C ILE A 628 9.60 -20.53 -1.97
N SER A 629 8.64 -21.29 -1.45
CA SER A 629 8.82 -22.15 -0.29
C SER A 629 8.74 -23.62 -0.73
N ILE A 630 9.87 -24.31 -0.66
CA ILE A 630 10.00 -25.76 -0.91
C ILE A 630 9.63 -26.57 0.33
N LEU A 631 9.44 -27.89 0.17
CA LEU A 631 9.00 -28.80 1.24
C LEU A 631 7.68 -28.37 1.91
N LYS A 632 6.83 -27.62 1.20
CA LYS A 632 5.53 -27.13 1.68
C LYS A 632 4.40 -27.96 1.08
N LYS A 633 4.00 -29.04 1.76
CA LYS A 633 2.85 -29.83 1.34
C LYS A 633 1.60 -29.31 2.04
N VAL A 634 0.69 -28.73 1.26
CA VAL A 634 -0.59 -28.21 1.76
C VAL A 634 -1.51 -29.35 2.26
N VAL A 635 -2.05 -29.20 3.47
CA VAL A 635 -2.93 -30.17 4.14
C VAL A 635 -4.34 -29.65 4.39
N SER A 636 -4.53 -28.34 4.55
CA SER A 636 -5.87 -27.74 4.69
C SER A 636 -5.88 -26.28 4.26
N ILE A 637 -7.07 -25.79 3.90
CA ILE A 637 -7.33 -24.39 3.57
C ILE A 637 -8.53 -23.92 4.36
N GLU A 638 -8.37 -22.78 5.03
CA GLU A 638 -9.44 -22.00 5.62
C GLU A 638 -9.68 -20.76 4.76
N SER A 639 -10.94 -20.44 4.50
CA SER A 639 -11.32 -19.27 3.71
C SER A 639 -12.38 -18.47 4.46
N ASN A 640 -12.29 -17.14 4.38
CA ASN A 640 -13.27 -16.21 4.92
C ASN A 640 -13.55 -15.09 3.91
N THR A 641 -14.41 -14.13 4.27
CA THR A 641 -14.79 -13.03 3.35
C THR A 641 -13.65 -12.07 3.02
N GLN A 642 -12.51 -12.15 3.70
CA GLN A 642 -11.39 -11.20 3.64
C GLN A 642 -10.06 -11.85 3.22
N GLY A 643 -9.97 -13.19 3.13
CA GLY A 643 -8.73 -13.88 2.76
C GLY A 643 -8.78 -15.38 3.00
N VAL A 644 -7.62 -16.01 2.85
CA VAL A 644 -7.39 -17.46 2.97
C VAL A 644 -6.18 -17.72 3.88
N ARG A 645 -6.23 -18.84 4.60
CA ARG A 645 -5.10 -19.40 5.35
C ARG A 645 -4.84 -20.82 4.88
N VAL A 646 -3.60 -21.10 4.52
CA VAL A 646 -3.16 -22.37 3.95
C VAL A 646 -2.21 -23.03 4.93
N HIS A 647 -2.57 -24.23 5.41
CA HIS A 647 -1.76 -24.97 6.36
C HIS A 647 -0.92 -26.02 5.64
N CYS A 648 0.36 -26.09 6.00
CA CYS A 648 1.31 -27.09 5.50
C CYS A 648 1.52 -28.21 6.52
N ASP A 649 2.02 -29.37 6.07
CA ASP A 649 2.27 -30.55 6.92
C ASP A 649 3.39 -30.36 7.94
N ASP A 650 4.31 -29.43 7.69
CA ASP A 650 5.35 -29.01 8.63
C ASP A 650 4.86 -28.07 9.74
N GLY A 651 3.56 -27.74 9.75
CA GLY A 651 2.93 -26.85 10.72
C GLY A 651 2.97 -25.37 10.34
N THR A 652 3.63 -25.00 9.23
CA THR A 652 3.64 -23.61 8.76
C THR A 652 2.30 -23.20 8.15
N VAL A 653 1.96 -21.92 8.29
CA VAL A 653 0.70 -21.35 7.80
C VAL A 653 1.01 -20.14 6.93
N GLU A 654 0.41 -20.11 5.75
CA GLU A 654 0.56 -19.02 4.79
C GLU A 654 -0.78 -18.30 4.63
N GLU A 655 -0.77 -16.98 4.80
CA GLU A 655 -1.96 -16.14 4.60
C GLU A 655 -1.95 -15.43 3.25
N GLY A 656 -3.11 -15.35 2.61
CA GLY A 656 -3.27 -14.69 1.33
C GLY A 656 -4.68 -14.20 1.07
N SER A 657 -4.90 -13.60 -0.09
CA SER A 657 -6.21 -13.17 -0.58
C SER A 657 -6.91 -14.28 -1.37
N ILE A 658 -6.14 -15.11 -2.09
CA ILE A 658 -6.64 -16.25 -2.89
C ILE A 658 -5.64 -17.42 -2.86
N VAL A 659 -6.13 -18.64 -3.14
CA VAL A 659 -5.31 -19.83 -3.41
C VAL A 659 -5.49 -20.26 -4.87
N ILE A 660 -4.38 -20.52 -5.56
CA ILE A 660 -4.37 -21.00 -6.95
C ILE A 660 -3.72 -22.40 -6.99
N GLY A 661 -4.53 -23.43 -7.24
CA GLY A 661 -4.07 -24.82 -7.33
C GLY A 661 -3.43 -25.15 -8.68
N CYS A 662 -2.10 -25.27 -8.71
CA CYS A 662 -1.27 -25.67 -9.86
C CYS A 662 -0.57 -27.03 -9.62
N ASP A 663 -1.16 -27.86 -8.75
CA ASP A 663 -0.63 -29.07 -8.12
C ASP A 663 -0.84 -30.36 -8.94
N GLY A 664 -1.34 -30.22 -10.17
CA GLY A 664 -1.39 -31.29 -11.16
C GLY A 664 -2.63 -32.17 -11.11
N VAL A 665 -2.57 -33.29 -11.83
CA VAL A 665 -3.73 -34.18 -12.05
C VAL A 665 -4.31 -34.75 -10.76
N TYR A 666 -3.49 -35.03 -9.75
CA TYR A 666 -3.92 -35.51 -8.43
C TYR A 666 -3.96 -34.39 -7.39
N SER A 667 -4.51 -33.24 -7.77
CA SER A 667 -4.59 -32.02 -6.96
C SER A 667 -5.25 -32.23 -5.59
N PRO A 668 -4.50 -32.11 -4.46
CA PRO A 668 -5.12 -31.97 -3.14
C PRO A 668 -6.01 -30.73 -3.04
N ILE A 669 -5.64 -29.62 -3.71
CA ILE A 669 -6.40 -28.37 -3.66
C ILE A 669 -7.80 -28.55 -4.24
N ARG A 670 -7.93 -29.31 -5.35
CA ARG A 670 -9.23 -29.67 -5.91
C ARG A 670 -10.07 -30.49 -4.94
N GLY A 671 -9.46 -31.41 -4.19
CA GLY A 671 -10.14 -32.18 -3.13
C GLY A 671 -10.67 -31.26 -2.03
N MET A 672 -9.81 -30.38 -1.50
CA MET A 672 -10.19 -29.42 -0.45
C MET A 672 -11.28 -28.44 -0.92
N MET A 673 -11.19 -27.98 -2.17
CA MET A 673 -12.19 -27.11 -2.81
C MET A 673 -13.57 -27.79 -2.89
N ARG A 674 -13.58 -29.08 -3.21
CA ARG A 674 -14.80 -29.89 -3.28
C ARG A 674 -15.44 -30.12 -1.91
N ASP A 675 -14.61 -30.24 -0.87
CA ASP A 675 -15.05 -30.58 0.48
C ASP A 675 -15.41 -29.32 1.32
N LEU A 676 -15.11 -28.11 0.84
CA LEU A 676 -15.49 -26.84 1.49
C LEU A 676 -17.01 -26.67 1.66
N PRO A 677 -17.86 -26.88 0.64
CA PRO A 677 -19.32 -26.85 0.77
C PRO A 677 -19.88 -27.82 1.83
N LEU A 678 -19.24 -28.96 2.06
CA LEU A 678 -19.67 -29.94 3.08
C LEU A 678 -19.56 -29.41 4.51
N LYS A 679 -18.74 -28.38 4.73
CA LYS A 679 -18.57 -27.72 6.04
C LYS A 679 -19.56 -26.56 6.28
N SER A 680 -20.43 -26.25 5.32
CA SER A 680 -21.42 -25.14 5.40
C SER A 680 -22.84 -25.63 5.04
N PRO A 681 -23.86 -25.48 5.90
CA PRO A 681 -25.21 -25.99 5.63
C PRO A 681 -25.83 -25.35 4.36
N GLY A 682 -26.35 -26.16 3.44
CA GLY A 682 -27.18 -25.71 2.31
C GLY A 682 -26.50 -25.55 0.95
N LYS A 683 -25.20 -25.85 0.81
CA LYS A 683 -24.51 -25.85 -0.51
C LYS A 683 -24.47 -27.26 -1.13
N PRO A 684 -24.74 -27.43 -2.44
CA PRO A 684 -24.68 -28.74 -3.09
C PRO A 684 -23.25 -29.27 -3.14
N VAL A 685 -23.09 -30.54 -2.77
CA VAL A 685 -21.81 -31.26 -2.73
C VAL A 685 -21.47 -31.75 -4.13
N ASN A 686 -20.29 -31.42 -4.64
CA ASN A 686 -19.82 -31.97 -5.91
C ASN A 686 -19.18 -33.35 -5.64
N THR A 687 -19.80 -34.44 -6.10
CA THR A 687 -19.32 -35.82 -5.85
C THR A 687 -18.55 -36.42 -7.04
N GLU A 688 -18.28 -35.65 -8.10
CA GLU A 688 -17.67 -36.19 -9.32
C GLU A 688 -16.15 -36.42 -9.16
N THR A 689 -15.68 -37.57 -9.65
CA THR A 689 -14.28 -37.86 -9.98
C THR A 689 -14.11 -37.79 -11.50
N PRO A 690 -13.80 -36.61 -12.07
CA PRO A 690 -14.08 -36.35 -13.49
C PRO A 690 -13.00 -36.83 -14.46
N MET A 691 -11.82 -37.21 -13.98
CA MET A 691 -10.71 -37.60 -14.84
C MET A 691 -10.57 -39.13 -14.84
N LYS A 692 -10.65 -39.73 -16.03
CA LYS A 692 -10.51 -41.17 -16.27
C LYS A 692 -9.21 -41.43 -17.03
N ALA A 693 -8.56 -42.55 -16.81
CA ALA A 693 -7.47 -43.02 -17.65
C ALA A 693 -7.97 -44.09 -18.61
N GLN A 694 -7.85 -43.83 -19.91
CA GLN A 694 -8.17 -44.81 -20.97
C GLN A 694 -6.93 -45.50 -21.54
N TYR A 695 -5.76 -44.91 -21.34
CA TYR A 695 -4.50 -45.37 -21.88
C TYR A 695 -3.45 -45.46 -20.77
N GLN A 696 -2.60 -46.48 -20.86
CA GLN A 696 -1.29 -46.53 -20.24
C GLN A 696 -0.27 -45.91 -21.18
N LEU A 697 0.72 -45.23 -20.63
CA LEU A 697 1.88 -44.71 -21.33
C LEU A 697 3.13 -45.33 -20.72
N LEU A 698 3.86 -46.10 -21.53
CA LEU A 698 5.25 -46.44 -21.27
C LEU A 698 6.13 -45.41 -21.99
N ALA A 699 6.97 -44.73 -21.26
CA ALA A 699 7.84 -43.71 -21.81
C ALA A 699 9.27 -43.91 -21.33
N GLY A 700 10.24 -43.51 -22.15
CA GLY A 700 11.65 -43.64 -21.80
C GLY A 700 12.55 -42.69 -22.55
N HIS A 701 13.72 -42.45 -21.97
CA HIS A 701 14.81 -41.69 -22.57
C HIS A 701 15.79 -42.64 -23.24
N LEU A 702 16.28 -42.23 -24.42
CA LEU A 702 17.12 -43.03 -25.30
C LEU A 702 18.48 -42.36 -25.52
N ARG A 703 19.51 -43.19 -25.64
CA ARG A 703 20.75 -42.81 -26.34
C ARG A 703 20.46 -42.65 -27.83
N ARG A 704 21.37 -41.96 -28.54
CA ARG A 704 21.29 -41.83 -30.00
C ARG A 704 21.26 -43.20 -30.68
N ILE A 705 20.28 -43.42 -31.56
CA ILE A 705 20.15 -44.63 -32.39
C ILE A 705 20.44 -44.28 -33.85
N PRO A 706 21.59 -44.70 -34.41
CA PRO A 706 22.05 -44.24 -35.73
C PRO A 706 21.04 -44.41 -36.87
N ASN A 707 20.26 -45.50 -36.87
CA ASN A 707 19.30 -45.82 -37.93
C ASN A 707 18.09 -44.88 -38.01
N LEU A 708 17.74 -44.22 -36.90
CA LEU A 708 16.66 -43.24 -36.88
C LEU A 708 17.27 -41.87 -37.16
N GLU A 709 16.82 -41.14 -38.17
CA GLU A 709 17.38 -39.80 -38.43
C GLU A 709 17.06 -38.80 -37.30
N ALA A 710 17.96 -37.85 -37.07
CA ALA A 710 17.83 -36.81 -36.03
C ALA A 710 16.86 -35.70 -36.45
N HIS A 711 16.29 -35.02 -35.45
CA HIS A 711 15.26 -33.98 -35.58
C HIS A 711 13.94 -34.46 -36.20
N ARG A 712 13.61 -35.75 -36.01
CA ARG A 712 12.44 -36.41 -36.61
C ARG A 712 11.53 -37.04 -35.56
N LEU A 713 10.23 -36.86 -35.74
CA LEU A 713 9.21 -37.63 -35.02
C LEU A 713 8.82 -38.84 -35.86
N TRP A 714 9.06 -40.03 -35.33
CA TRP A 714 8.62 -41.30 -35.89
C TRP A 714 7.36 -41.75 -35.17
N GLU A 715 6.23 -41.77 -35.86
CA GLU A 715 4.97 -42.23 -35.30
C GLU A 715 4.53 -43.54 -35.96
N ILE A 716 4.56 -44.61 -35.18
CA ILE A 716 4.29 -45.98 -35.64
C ILE A 716 2.94 -46.43 -35.11
N ARG A 717 2.04 -46.79 -36.03
CA ARG A 717 0.72 -47.37 -35.72
C ARG A 717 0.94 -48.79 -35.27
N LYS A 718 0.25 -49.26 -34.24
CA LYS A 718 0.41 -50.63 -33.79
C LYS A 718 -0.92 -51.35 -33.60
N SER A 719 -0.88 -52.67 -33.78
CA SER A 719 -2.09 -53.48 -33.66
C SER A 719 -2.58 -53.51 -32.20
N LYS A 720 -3.85 -53.91 -31.99
CA LYS A 720 -4.43 -54.15 -30.65
C LYS A 720 -4.47 -52.93 -29.70
N GLY A 721 -4.62 -51.71 -30.20
CA GLY A 721 -4.78 -50.55 -29.31
C GLY A 721 -3.48 -49.92 -28.86
N LEU A 722 -2.38 -50.15 -29.59
CA LEU A 722 -1.05 -49.65 -29.29
C LEU A 722 -0.64 -48.55 -30.29
N SER A 723 0.14 -47.57 -29.84
CA SER A 723 0.77 -46.56 -30.69
C SER A 723 2.14 -46.21 -30.11
N MET A 724 3.12 -45.94 -30.96
CA MET A 724 4.49 -45.60 -30.56
C MET A 724 4.93 -44.30 -31.22
N GLN A 725 5.41 -43.36 -30.43
CA GLN A 725 6.11 -42.15 -30.88
C GLN A 725 7.56 -42.23 -30.46
N ILE A 726 8.49 -41.99 -31.38
CA ILE A 726 9.92 -41.89 -31.11
C ILE A 726 10.42 -40.54 -31.60
N PHE A 727 10.92 -39.74 -30.67
CA PHE A 727 11.58 -38.47 -30.95
C PHE A 727 13.07 -38.71 -30.96
N MET A 728 13.73 -38.48 -32.09
CA MET A 728 15.19 -38.58 -32.17
C MET A 728 15.85 -37.24 -32.46
N LEU A 729 16.93 -36.96 -31.74
CA LEU A 729 17.82 -35.80 -31.88
C LEU A 729 19.26 -36.26 -32.07
N ASP A 730 20.19 -35.30 -32.18
CA ASP A 730 21.60 -35.56 -32.48
C ASP A 730 22.30 -36.49 -31.49
N ASN A 731 21.98 -36.38 -30.20
CA ASN A 731 22.70 -37.08 -29.12
C ASN A 731 21.80 -37.96 -28.24
N GLU A 732 20.48 -37.86 -28.36
CA GLU A 732 19.51 -38.50 -27.48
C GLU A 732 18.13 -38.61 -28.14
N GLY A 733 17.20 -39.31 -27.49
CA GLY A 733 15.81 -39.32 -27.90
C GLY A 733 14.86 -39.73 -26.78
N TRP A 734 13.58 -39.81 -27.13
CA TRP A 734 12.53 -40.33 -26.25
C TRP A 734 11.59 -41.22 -27.03
N PHE A 735 11.00 -42.19 -26.34
CA PHE A 735 9.84 -42.89 -26.87
C PHE A 735 8.65 -42.74 -25.93
N LEU A 736 7.45 -42.71 -26.51
CA LEU A 736 6.16 -42.70 -25.85
C LEU A 736 5.31 -43.80 -26.48
N ILE A 737 4.93 -44.81 -25.70
CA ILE A 737 4.14 -45.95 -26.15
C ILE A 737 2.82 -45.97 -25.40
N TYR A 738 1.76 -45.76 -26.15
CA TYR A 738 0.40 -45.75 -25.66
C TYR A 738 -0.18 -47.14 -25.79
N ARG A 739 -0.81 -47.65 -24.73
CA ARG A 739 -1.56 -48.90 -24.74
C ARG A 739 -2.93 -48.66 -24.15
N ARG A 740 -3.97 -49.01 -24.90
CA ARG A 740 -5.34 -48.91 -24.42
C ARG A 740 -5.56 -49.84 -23.22
N LEU A 741 -6.18 -49.33 -22.17
CA LEU A 741 -6.62 -50.13 -21.03
C LEU A 741 -7.88 -50.95 -21.39
N PRO A 742 -8.01 -52.20 -20.90
CA PRO A 742 -9.22 -53.00 -21.11
C PRO A 742 -10.49 -52.33 -20.55
N LYS A 743 -10.35 -51.63 -19.43
CA LYS A 743 -11.40 -50.82 -18.79
C LYS A 743 -10.82 -49.49 -18.32
N PRO A 744 -11.57 -48.37 -18.40
CA PRO A 744 -11.10 -47.10 -17.86
C PRO A 744 -10.78 -47.20 -16.36
N ALA A 745 -9.65 -46.64 -15.96
CA ALA A 745 -9.26 -46.51 -14.55
C ALA A 745 -9.60 -45.12 -14.03
N TYR A 746 -9.98 -45.02 -12.75
CA TYR A 746 -10.31 -43.74 -12.09
C TYR A 746 -9.41 -43.44 -10.89
N GLN A 747 -8.68 -44.45 -10.41
CA GLN A 747 -7.79 -44.35 -9.26
C GLN A 747 -6.34 -44.25 -9.72
N TYR A 748 -5.54 -43.50 -8.95
CA TYR A 748 -4.09 -43.47 -9.14
C TYR A 748 -3.52 -44.88 -8.97
N THR A 749 -2.68 -45.29 -9.91
CA THR A 749 -1.93 -46.54 -9.84
C THR A 749 -0.45 -46.20 -9.92
N LYS A 750 0.32 -46.64 -8.91
CA LYS A 750 1.77 -46.54 -8.91
C LYS A 750 2.33 -47.82 -9.52
N TYR A 751 3.01 -47.70 -10.66
CA TYR A 751 3.70 -48.80 -11.33
C TYR A 751 5.15 -48.89 -10.86
N THR A 752 5.67 -50.11 -10.76
CA THR A 752 7.08 -50.39 -10.51
C THR A 752 7.86 -50.48 -11.82
N ASP A 753 9.19 -50.50 -11.74
CA ASP A 753 10.03 -50.75 -12.93
C ASP A 753 9.79 -52.17 -13.48
N GLU A 754 9.47 -53.14 -12.62
CA GLU A 754 9.09 -54.50 -13.02
C GLU A 754 7.81 -54.51 -13.87
N ASP A 755 6.82 -53.69 -13.52
CA ASP A 755 5.60 -53.52 -14.34
C ASP A 755 5.92 -52.92 -15.72
N ALA A 756 6.86 -51.97 -15.76
CA ALA A 756 7.32 -51.35 -17.01
C ALA A 756 8.12 -52.34 -17.87
N GLU A 757 8.93 -53.21 -17.26
CA GLU A 757 9.61 -54.30 -17.95
C GLU A 757 8.64 -55.35 -18.48
N ALA A 758 7.61 -55.72 -17.72
CA ALA A 758 6.55 -56.61 -18.17
C ALA A 758 5.80 -56.03 -19.37
N PHE A 759 5.45 -54.73 -19.33
CA PHE A 759 4.88 -54.01 -20.48
C PHE A 759 5.81 -54.14 -21.70
N ALA A 760 7.09 -53.83 -21.54
CA ALA A 760 8.04 -53.82 -22.64
C ALA A 760 8.24 -55.21 -23.25
N LYS A 761 8.26 -56.26 -22.42
CA LYS A 761 8.37 -57.65 -22.84
C LYS A 761 7.27 -58.05 -23.83
N ASP A 762 6.04 -57.58 -23.63
CA ASP A 762 4.90 -57.85 -24.52
C ASP A 762 5.08 -57.30 -25.94
N ILE A 763 5.97 -56.32 -26.12
CA ILE A 763 6.14 -55.59 -27.38
C ILE A 763 7.56 -55.66 -27.96
N MET A 764 8.48 -56.43 -27.36
CA MET A 764 9.90 -56.51 -27.80
C MET A 764 10.09 -56.84 -29.28
N ASP A 765 9.24 -57.71 -29.81
CA ASP A 765 9.36 -58.21 -31.17
C ASP A 765 8.51 -57.43 -32.19
N GLU A 766 7.82 -56.37 -31.75
CA GLU A 766 7.07 -55.46 -32.62
C GLU A 766 8.04 -54.67 -33.53
N PRO A 767 7.80 -54.63 -34.86
CA PRO A 767 8.67 -53.91 -35.79
C PRO A 767 8.55 -52.38 -35.61
N VAL A 768 9.64 -51.63 -35.72
CA VAL A 768 9.62 -50.16 -35.64
C VAL A 768 9.68 -49.59 -37.05
N MET A 769 10.65 -50.05 -37.83
CA MET A 769 10.85 -49.75 -39.24
C MET A 769 11.50 -50.98 -39.90
N ASP A 770 11.72 -50.94 -41.21
CA ASP A 770 12.37 -52.06 -41.90
C ASP A 770 13.72 -52.41 -41.26
N GLY A 771 13.89 -53.70 -40.93
CA GLY A 771 15.07 -54.22 -40.25
C GLY A 771 15.26 -53.87 -38.76
N MET A 772 14.31 -53.18 -38.11
CA MET A 772 14.42 -52.76 -36.70
C MET A 772 13.17 -53.13 -35.89
N LYS A 773 13.36 -53.58 -34.65
CA LYS A 773 12.31 -53.95 -33.69
C LYS A 773 12.40 -53.12 -32.42
N PHE A 774 11.35 -53.18 -31.60
CA PHE A 774 11.33 -52.43 -30.34
C PHE A 774 12.44 -52.83 -29.37
N ARG A 775 12.90 -54.09 -29.38
CA ARG A 775 14.07 -54.52 -28.60
C ARG A 775 15.32 -53.65 -28.84
N ASP A 776 15.53 -53.20 -30.07
CA ASP A 776 16.69 -52.38 -30.44
C ASP A 776 16.57 -50.98 -29.83
N ILE A 777 15.34 -50.47 -29.76
CA ILE A 777 15.02 -49.21 -29.04
C ILE A 777 15.19 -49.40 -27.54
N TRP A 778 14.73 -50.53 -27.00
CA TRP A 778 14.78 -50.84 -25.58
C TRP A 778 16.21 -50.96 -25.04
N GLU A 779 17.14 -51.49 -25.83
CA GLU A 779 18.56 -51.56 -25.47
C GLU A 779 19.22 -50.18 -25.33
N ALA A 780 18.75 -49.18 -26.08
CA ALA A 780 19.26 -47.82 -26.03
C ALA A 780 18.73 -47.00 -24.84
N ARG A 781 17.82 -47.55 -24.02
CA ARG A 781 17.17 -46.82 -22.92
C ARG A 781 18.15 -46.37 -21.83
N LYS A 782 17.92 -45.18 -21.27
CA LYS A 782 18.59 -44.69 -20.05
C LYS A 782 17.68 -44.80 -18.83
N TRP A 783 16.42 -44.43 -18.97
CA TRP A 783 15.41 -44.56 -17.93
C TRP A 783 14.04 -44.83 -18.55
N ILE A 784 13.12 -45.40 -17.76
CA ILE A 784 11.76 -45.72 -18.17
C ILE A 784 10.74 -45.27 -17.11
N ARG A 785 9.49 -45.09 -17.53
CA ARG A 785 8.38 -44.78 -16.64
C ARG A 785 7.06 -45.27 -17.24
N LEU A 786 6.29 -46.00 -16.45
CA LEU A 786 4.95 -46.45 -16.80
C LEU A 786 3.91 -45.67 -15.98
N VAL A 787 2.93 -45.07 -16.64
CA VAL A 787 1.86 -44.30 -15.99
C VAL A 787 0.52 -44.52 -16.69
N ASN A 788 -0.57 -44.40 -15.93
CA ASN A 788 -1.90 -44.19 -16.53
C ASN A 788 -2.01 -42.73 -16.97
N ILE A 789 -2.68 -42.49 -18.10
CA ILE A 789 -2.90 -41.15 -18.65
C ILE A 789 -4.34 -40.75 -18.41
N GLU A 790 -4.54 -39.92 -17.40
CA GLU A 790 -5.83 -39.30 -17.15
C GLU A 790 -6.20 -38.31 -18.25
N GLU A 791 -7.49 -38.24 -18.53
CA GLU A 791 -8.11 -37.30 -19.44
C GLU A 791 -9.47 -36.87 -18.89
N GLY A 792 -9.79 -35.58 -19.05
CA GLY A 792 -11.07 -35.01 -18.62
C GLY A 792 -10.93 -33.59 -18.09
N PHE A 793 -12.07 -33.01 -17.73
CA PHE A 793 -12.16 -31.67 -17.16
C PHE A 793 -13.12 -31.68 -15.97
N VAL A 794 -12.81 -30.89 -14.95
CA VAL A 794 -13.70 -30.70 -13.80
C VAL A 794 -14.77 -29.68 -14.19
N LYS A 795 -16.01 -29.84 -13.71
CA LYS A 795 -17.10 -28.90 -14.02
C LYS A 795 -16.91 -27.52 -13.37
N LYS A 796 -16.35 -27.51 -12.16
CA LYS A 796 -16.20 -26.31 -11.34
C LYS A 796 -14.73 -26.06 -11.07
N TRP A 797 -14.21 -24.93 -11.56
CA TRP A 797 -12.78 -24.61 -11.47
C TRP A 797 -12.44 -23.72 -10.29
N HIS A 798 -13.45 -23.24 -9.56
CA HIS A 798 -13.27 -22.35 -8.42
C HIS A 798 -14.41 -22.51 -7.40
N GLU A 799 -14.11 -22.24 -6.14
CA GLU A 799 -15.09 -22.09 -5.05
C GLU A 799 -14.53 -21.08 -4.06
N ASP A 800 -15.36 -20.14 -3.62
CA ASP A 800 -14.96 -19.10 -2.67
C ASP A 800 -13.70 -18.34 -3.16
N ARG A 801 -12.60 -18.35 -2.40
CA ARG A 801 -11.31 -17.71 -2.74
C ARG A 801 -10.28 -18.67 -3.33
N ILE A 802 -10.70 -19.85 -3.81
CA ILE A 802 -9.84 -20.88 -4.39
C ILE A 802 -10.15 -21.06 -5.88
N VAL A 803 -9.11 -21.14 -6.70
CA VAL A 803 -9.20 -21.39 -8.15
C VAL A 803 -8.19 -22.45 -8.60
N LEU A 804 -8.56 -23.28 -9.57
CA LEU A 804 -7.75 -24.34 -10.16
C LEU A 804 -7.19 -23.91 -11.52
N LEU A 805 -5.95 -24.30 -11.80
CA LEU A 805 -5.23 -23.91 -13.01
C LEU A 805 -4.41 -25.08 -13.61
N GLY A 806 -4.57 -25.30 -14.91
CA GLY A 806 -3.86 -26.35 -15.65
C GLY A 806 -4.37 -27.76 -15.33
N ASP A 807 -3.44 -28.70 -15.14
CA ASP A 807 -3.74 -30.12 -14.90
C ASP A 807 -4.62 -30.39 -13.66
N SER A 808 -4.71 -29.45 -12.73
CA SER A 808 -5.64 -29.52 -11.58
C SER A 808 -7.10 -29.32 -12.00
N ALA A 809 -7.36 -28.61 -13.10
CA ALA A 809 -8.70 -28.39 -13.64
C ALA A 809 -9.02 -29.29 -14.85
N HIS A 810 -8.05 -29.48 -15.75
CA HIS A 810 -8.25 -30.24 -16.98
C HIS A 810 -6.98 -30.99 -17.38
N LYS A 811 -7.11 -32.26 -17.79
CA LYS A 811 -6.01 -33.09 -18.25
C LYS A 811 -6.34 -33.70 -19.61
N MET A 812 -5.33 -33.84 -20.46
CA MET A 812 -5.44 -34.46 -21.78
C MET A 812 -4.28 -35.41 -22.04
N THR A 813 -4.47 -36.28 -23.02
CA THR A 813 -3.44 -37.19 -23.52
C THR A 813 -2.21 -36.40 -24.03
N PRO A 814 -0.98 -36.87 -23.80
CA PRO A 814 0.22 -36.10 -24.16
C PRO A 814 0.58 -36.16 -25.65
N ASN A 815 -0.11 -36.98 -26.44
CA ASN A 815 0.22 -37.33 -27.83
C ASN A 815 0.32 -36.11 -28.77
N ALA A 816 -0.51 -35.08 -28.55
CA ALA A 816 -0.49 -33.82 -29.31
C ALA A 816 0.34 -32.70 -28.64
N GLY A 817 0.84 -32.92 -27.41
CA GLY A 817 1.65 -31.92 -26.69
C GLY A 817 0.90 -30.66 -26.25
N LEU A 818 -0.43 -30.68 -26.10
CA LEU A 818 -1.24 -29.47 -25.83
C LEU A 818 -1.46 -29.16 -24.33
N SER A 819 -1.17 -30.09 -23.42
CA SER A 819 -1.53 -29.96 -21.98
C SER A 819 -0.95 -28.70 -21.31
N VAL A 820 0.36 -28.47 -21.42
CA VAL A 820 1.02 -27.29 -20.80
C VAL A 820 0.56 -26.00 -21.46
N ASN A 821 0.42 -25.99 -22.78
CA ASN A 821 -0.05 -24.83 -23.54
C ASN A 821 -1.42 -24.36 -23.04
N GLN A 822 -2.36 -25.28 -22.81
CA GLN A 822 -3.66 -24.92 -22.25
C GLN A 822 -3.58 -24.41 -20.81
N GLY A 823 -2.68 -24.97 -19.99
CA GLY A 823 -2.43 -24.43 -18.65
C GLY A 823 -1.91 -22.99 -18.67
N TRP A 824 -0.99 -22.68 -19.59
CA TRP A 824 -0.45 -21.32 -19.76
C TRP A 824 -1.47 -20.34 -20.33
N GLN A 825 -2.35 -20.78 -21.21
CA GLN A 825 -3.49 -19.98 -21.64
C GLN A 825 -4.41 -19.61 -20.47
N GLY A 826 -4.56 -20.53 -19.52
CA GLY A 826 -5.21 -20.25 -18.24
C GLY A 826 -4.50 -19.18 -17.42
N VAL A 827 -3.17 -19.23 -17.35
CA VAL A 827 -2.33 -18.23 -16.65
C VAL A 827 -2.63 -16.83 -17.17
N VAL A 828 -2.64 -16.67 -18.50
CA VAL A 828 -2.91 -15.40 -19.15
C VAL A 828 -4.31 -14.88 -18.81
N ALA A 829 -5.33 -15.72 -18.98
CA ALA A 829 -6.71 -15.34 -18.71
C ALA A 829 -6.90 -14.91 -17.25
N LEU A 830 -6.38 -15.70 -16.29
CA LEU A 830 -6.51 -15.38 -14.86
C LEU A 830 -5.75 -14.10 -14.50
N THR A 831 -4.52 -13.94 -14.99
CA THR A 831 -3.67 -12.77 -14.68
C THR A 831 -4.25 -11.48 -15.22
N ASN A 832 -4.72 -11.46 -16.48
CA ASN A 832 -5.36 -10.27 -17.06
C ASN A 832 -6.60 -9.86 -16.25
N ASN A 833 -7.48 -10.81 -15.92
CA ASN A 833 -8.70 -10.50 -15.15
C ASN A 833 -8.38 -10.05 -13.72
N LEU A 834 -7.40 -10.66 -13.03
CA LEU A 834 -6.97 -10.23 -11.70
C LEU A 834 -6.36 -8.83 -11.74
N ARG A 835 -5.46 -8.56 -12.69
CA ARG A 835 -4.83 -7.25 -12.85
C ARG A 835 -5.87 -6.16 -13.09
N GLN A 836 -6.83 -6.38 -13.99
CA GLN A 836 -7.91 -5.43 -14.25
C GLN A 836 -8.78 -5.17 -13.02
N LEU A 837 -9.07 -6.20 -12.22
CA LEU A 837 -9.80 -6.04 -10.96
C LEU A 837 -8.98 -5.22 -9.95
N LEU A 838 -7.71 -5.56 -9.74
CA LEU A 838 -6.87 -4.94 -8.71
C LEU A 838 -6.49 -3.49 -9.03
N LEU A 839 -6.42 -3.12 -10.31
CA LEU A 839 -6.28 -1.72 -10.73
C LEU A 839 -7.50 -0.88 -10.33
N LYS A 840 -8.70 -1.48 -10.23
CA LYS A 840 -9.94 -0.79 -9.85
C LYS A 840 -10.25 -0.91 -8.36
N ASN A 841 -9.99 -2.08 -7.77
CA ASN A 841 -10.26 -2.42 -6.38
C ASN A 841 -9.07 -3.20 -5.79
N PRO A 842 -8.18 -2.53 -5.04
CA PRO A 842 -7.00 -3.17 -4.43
C PRO A 842 -7.29 -4.25 -3.38
N ASP A 843 -8.49 -4.27 -2.79
CA ASP A 843 -8.90 -5.23 -1.76
C ASP A 843 -10.28 -5.83 -2.09
N PRO A 844 -10.35 -6.74 -3.07
CA PRO A 844 -11.62 -7.28 -3.54
C PRO A 844 -12.23 -8.30 -2.56
N ASP A 845 -13.55 -8.20 -2.42
CA ASP A 845 -14.34 -9.19 -1.69
C ASP A 845 -14.43 -10.53 -2.47
N THR A 846 -14.94 -11.56 -1.79
CA THR A 846 -15.13 -12.90 -2.39
C THR A 846 -16.02 -12.84 -3.65
N GLN A 847 -16.98 -11.93 -3.73
CA GLN A 847 -17.92 -11.87 -4.84
C GLN A 847 -17.26 -11.31 -6.10
N ALA A 848 -16.45 -10.25 -5.97
CA ALA A 848 -15.65 -9.69 -7.04
C ALA A 848 -14.65 -10.73 -7.58
N LEU A 849 -13.99 -11.47 -6.69
CA LEU A 849 -13.08 -12.56 -7.08
C LEU A 849 -13.81 -13.71 -7.78
N THR A 850 -14.99 -14.08 -7.29
CA THR A 850 -15.84 -15.09 -7.94
C THR A 850 -16.20 -14.69 -9.37
N ASN A 851 -16.44 -13.41 -9.63
CA ASN A 851 -16.71 -12.92 -10.98
C ASN A 851 -15.49 -13.05 -11.90
N VAL A 852 -14.30 -12.73 -11.37
CA VAL A 852 -13.02 -12.95 -12.08
C VAL A 852 -12.81 -14.43 -12.40
N PHE A 853 -13.05 -15.33 -11.44
CA PHE A 853 -12.87 -16.77 -11.66
C PHE A 853 -13.86 -17.33 -12.68
N LYS A 854 -15.12 -16.84 -12.69
CA LYS A 854 -16.10 -17.19 -13.73
C LYS A 854 -15.68 -16.70 -15.11
N ALA A 855 -15.13 -15.48 -15.20
CA ALA A 855 -14.63 -14.92 -16.46
C ALA A 855 -13.44 -15.72 -16.99
N TYR A 856 -12.49 -16.06 -16.12
CA TYR A 856 -11.38 -16.97 -16.40
C TYR A 856 -11.87 -18.30 -16.95
N GLN A 857 -12.72 -19.03 -16.19
CA GLN A 857 -13.23 -20.33 -16.61
C GLN A 857 -13.94 -20.23 -17.97
N LYS A 858 -14.81 -19.23 -18.17
CA LYS A 858 -15.52 -19.04 -19.43
C LYS A 858 -14.58 -18.81 -20.62
N ALA A 859 -13.50 -18.04 -20.42
CA ALA A 859 -12.53 -17.74 -21.47
C ALA A 859 -11.71 -18.97 -21.89
N THR A 860 -11.38 -19.84 -20.93
CA THR A 860 -10.44 -20.96 -21.14
C THR A 860 -11.12 -22.30 -21.38
N GLU A 861 -12.32 -22.51 -20.85
CA GLU A 861 -13.01 -23.80 -20.87
C GLU A 861 -13.32 -24.29 -22.29
N LYS A 862 -13.70 -23.38 -23.20
CA LYS A 862 -13.94 -23.75 -24.61
C LYS A 862 -12.65 -24.27 -25.26
N MET A 863 -11.56 -23.52 -25.13
CA MET A 863 -10.28 -23.89 -25.73
C MET A 863 -9.69 -25.17 -25.13
N ALA A 864 -9.86 -25.37 -23.81
CA ALA A 864 -9.48 -26.60 -23.13
C ALA A 864 -10.28 -27.81 -23.63
N LYS A 865 -11.59 -27.66 -23.86
CA LYS A 865 -12.45 -28.72 -24.45
C LYS A 865 -12.06 -29.03 -25.88
N ASP A 866 -11.82 -28.02 -26.71
CA ASP A 866 -11.42 -28.19 -28.11
C ASP A 866 -10.05 -28.90 -28.19
N SER A 867 -9.10 -28.53 -27.32
CA SER A 867 -7.78 -29.16 -27.23
C SER A 867 -7.83 -30.59 -26.72
N LEU A 868 -8.65 -30.86 -25.70
CA LEU A 868 -8.88 -32.22 -25.19
C LEU A 868 -9.50 -33.10 -26.28
N TRP A 869 -10.51 -32.59 -26.98
CA TRP A 869 -11.14 -33.31 -28.08
C TRP A 869 -10.13 -33.63 -29.19
N LEU A 870 -9.31 -32.65 -29.60
CA LEU A 870 -8.28 -32.84 -30.62
C LEU A 870 -7.23 -33.88 -30.19
N SER A 871 -6.75 -33.80 -28.95
CA SER A 871 -5.76 -34.75 -28.43
C SER A 871 -6.32 -36.18 -28.32
N ASN A 872 -7.60 -36.30 -27.95
CA ASN A 872 -8.28 -37.58 -27.88
C ASN A 872 -8.58 -38.16 -29.25
N LEU A 873 -8.99 -37.31 -30.20
CA LEU A 873 -9.13 -37.71 -31.61
C LEU A 873 -7.80 -38.27 -32.12
N TYR A 874 -6.71 -37.56 -31.90
CA TYR A 874 -5.37 -37.95 -32.34
C TYR A 874 -4.91 -39.27 -31.71
N THR A 875 -5.07 -39.43 -30.39
CA THR A 875 -4.71 -40.68 -29.68
C THR A 875 -5.61 -41.84 -30.10
N ASN A 876 -6.91 -41.63 -30.27
CA ASN A 876 -7.83 -42.69 -30.69
C ASN A 876 -7.59 -43.14 -32.13
N THR A 877 -7.22 -42.21 -33.01
CA THR A 877 -6.85 -42.51 -34.40
C THR A 877 -5.56 -43.33 -34.44
N THR A 878 -4.48 -42.87 -33.79
CA THR A 878 -3.18 -43.56 -33.83
C THR A 878 -3.17 -44.92 -33.11
N CYS A 879 -3.99 -45.09 -32.07
CA CYS A 879 -4.17 -46.38 -31.39
C CYS A 879 -5.25 -47.27 -32.04
N TRP A 880 -5.91 -46.86 -33.12
CA TRP A 880 -7.04 -47.56 -33.73
C TRP A 880 -8.11 -48.00 -32.70
N HIS A 881 -8.63 -47.03 -31.94
CA HIS A 881 -9.57 -47.29 -30.84
C HIS A 881 -10.79 -48.12 -31.27
N ASN A 882 -11.24 -47.98 -32.50
CA ASN A 882 -12.23 -48.85 -33.12
C ASN A 882 -12.00 -48.92 -34.64
N ASN A 883 -12.77 -49.76 -35.33
CA ASN A 883 -12.64 -49.93 -36.78
C ASN A 883 -12.91 -48.64 -37.58
N ALA A 884 -13.73 -47.71 -37.06
CA ALA A 884 -13.97 -46.44 -37.73
C ALA A 884 -12.72 -45.55 -37.71
N TYR A 885 -12.05 -45.43 -36.55
CA TYR A 885 -10.77 -44.73 -36.44
C TYR A 885 -9.68 -45.38 -37.29
N LYS A 886 -9.65 -46.72 -37.34
CA LYS A 886 -8.75 -47.44 -38.24
C LYS A 886 -8.98 -47.06 -39.69
N VAL A 887 -10.23 -47.15 -40.18
CA VAL A 887 -10.58 -46.76 -41.56
C VAL A 887 -10.23 -45.30 -41.84
N ALA A 888 -10.51 -44.40 -40.90
CA ALA A 888 -10.14 -42.98 -41.03
C ALA A 888 -8.63 -42.77 -41.15
N ASP A 889 -7.81 -43.50 -40.39
CA ASP A 889 -6.34 -43.46 -40.46
C ASP A 889 -5.82 -44.04 -41.79
N TYR A 890 -6.47 -45.05 -42.36
CA TYR A 890 -6.14 -45.60 -43.70
C TYR A 890 -6.46 -44.64 -44.85
N ILE A 891 -7.53 -43.85 -44.72
CA ILE A 891 -7.99 -42.95 -45.78
C ILE A 891 -7.34 -41.56 -45.66
N GLY A 892 -7.06 -41.10 -44.44
CA GLY A 892 -6.56 -39.76 -44.13
C GLY A 892 -5.32 -39.31 -44.95
N PRO A 893 -4.31 -40.16 -45.16
CA PRO A 893 -3.12 -39.82 -45.96
C PRO A 893 -3.46 -39.34 -47.38
N TYR A 894 -4.49 -39.92 -48.02
CA TYR A 894 -4.91 -39.54 -49.38
C TYR A 894 -5.55 -38.14 -49.46
N PHE A 895 -5.95 -37.57 -48.33
CA PHE A 895 -6.53 -36.22 -48.23
C PHE A 895 -5.58 -35.21 -47.58
N GLY A 896 -4.28 -35.52 -47.49
CA GLY A 896 -3.27 -34.63 -46.91
C GLY A 896 -2.92 -34.91 -45.44
N GLY A 897 -3.46 -35.97 -44.85
CA GLY A 897 -3.02 -36.54 -43.58
C GLY A 897 -2.88 -35.53 -42.44
N ASP A 898 -1.73 -35.54 -41.78
CA ASP A 898 -1.43 -34.68 -40.63
C ASP A 898 -1.50 -33.18 -40.95
N LEU A 899 -1.06 -32.77 -42.15
CA LEU A 899 -1.07 -31.36 -42.54
C LEU A 899 -2.50 -30.82 -42.69
N LEU A 900 -3.43 -31.64 -43.19
CA LEU A 900 -4.84 -31.26 -43.26
C LEU A 900 -5.44 -31.14 -41.86
N LEU A 901 -5.22 -32.14 -41.00
CA LEU A 901 -5.70 -32.13 -39.61
C LEU A 901 -5.15 -30.93 -38.84
N PHE A 902 -3.85 -30.62 -39.02
CA PHE A 902 -3.23 -29.44 -38.44
C PHE A 902 -3.89 -28.14 -38.93
N ARG A 903 -4.12 -27.97 -40.25
CA ARG A 903 -4.72 -26.76 -40.81
C ARG A 903 -6.18 -26.59 -40.41
N MET A 904 -6.97 -27.65 -40.42
CA MET A 904 -8.41 -27.59 -40.17
C MET A 904 -8.79 -27.60 -38.69
N LEU A 905 -8.02 -28.29 -37.84
CA LEU A 905 -8.42 -28.52 -36.44
C LEU A 905 -7.49 -27.81 -35.46
N ALA A 906 -6.16 -27.95 -35.61
CA ALA A 906 -5.21 -27.39 -34.65
C ALA A 906 -5.00 -25.87 -34.84
N SER A 907 -4.81 -25.41 -36.07
CA SER A 907 -4.53 -24.00 -36.35
C SER A 907 -5.63 -23.04 -35.85
N PRO A 908 -6.94 -23.33 -35.99
CA PRO A 908 -8.00 -22.50 -35.42
C PRO A 908 -7.95 -22.36 -33.89
N ILE A 909 -7.48 -23.39 -33.18
CA ILE A 909 -7.27 -23.35 -31.73
C ILE A 909 -6.05 -22.48 -31.42
N VAL A 910 -4.96 -22.67 -32.16
CA VAL A 910 -3.70 -21.92 -31.96
C VAL A 910 -3.92 -20.42 -32.15
N VAL A 911 -4.55 -19.97 -33.24
CA VAL A 911 -4.75 -18.52 -33.51
C VAL A 911 -5.64 -17.80 -32.49
N GLN A 912 -6.44 -18.56 -31.73
CA GLN A 912 -7.25 -18.05 -30.60
C GLN A 912 -6.45 -17.90 -29.30
N GLY A 913 -5.15 -18.24 -29.29
CA GLY A 913 -4.28 -18.07 -28.14
C GLY A 913 -4.36 -16.65 -27.58
N LEU A 914 -4.65 -16.57 -26.28
CA LEU A 914 -4.65 -15.37 -25.46
C LEU A 914 -3.21 -14.89 -25.21
N VAL A 915 -3.09 -13.60 -24.95
CA VAL A 915 -1.84 -12.90 -24.62
C VAL A 915 -2.03 -12.04 -23.37
N LEU A 916 -0.93 -11.78 -22.64
CA LEU A 916 -0.93 -10.82 -21.53
C LEU A 916 -1.20 -9.42 -22.10
N ASP A 917 -2.29 -8.77 -21.67
CA ASP A 917 -2.78 -7.54 -22.32
C ASP A 917 -1.93 -6.29 -22.01
N PHE A 918 -0.86 -6.48 -21.23
CA PHE A 918 0.00 -5.45 -20.70
C PHE A 918 1.49 -5.69 -20.98
N LEU A 919 1.84 -6.73 -21.76
CA LEU A 919 3.22 -7.01 -22.18
C LEU A 919 3.31 -7.09 -23.71
N PRO A 920 4.33 -6.49 -24.33
CA PRO A 920 4.54 -6.58 -25.77
C PRO A 920 5.02 -7.97 -26.17
N GLU A 921 4.91 -8.28 -27.46
CA GLU A 921 5.42 -9.51 -28.09
C GLU A 921 6.45 -9.11 -29.17
N PRO A 922 7.70 -8.85 -28.78
CA PRO A 922 8.69 -8.20 -29.67
C PRO A 922 9.16 -9.08 -30.83
N ASP A 923 9.24 -10.40 -30.65
CA ASP A 923 9.97 -11.29 -31.56
C ASP A 923 9.05 -12.13 -32.48
N CYS A 924 7.77 -11.75 -32.60
CA CYS A 924 6.83 -12.44 -33.47
C CYS A 924 7.12 -12.15 -34.95
N LYS A 925 7.53 -13.18 -35.70
CA LYS A 925 7.70 -13.09 -37.16
C LYS A 925 6.34 -12.92 -37.85
N THR A 926 6.36 -12.42 -39.09
CA THR A 926 5.15 -12.29 -39.91
C THR A 926 4.46 -13.64 -40.13
N SER A 927 3.26 -13.81 -39.59
CA SER A 927 2.47 -15.04 -39.69
C SER A 927 1.58 -15.05 -40.95
N LYS A 928 1.45 -16.20 -41.63
CA LYS A 928 0.48 -16.36 -42.75
C LYS A 928 -0.97 -16.28 -42.25
N LEU A 929 -1.23 -16.82 -41.05
CA LEU A 929 -2.54 -16.76 -40.40
C LEU A 929 -2.60 -15.59 -39.41
N LYS A 930 -3.73 -14.87 -39.40
CA LYS A 930 -3.92 -13.74 -38.49
C LYS A 930 -4.29 -14.23 -37.09
N TRP A 931 -3.52 -13.82 -36.09
CA TRP A 931 -3.85 -13.99 -34.69
C TRP A 931 -5.15 -13.24 -34.34
N VAL A 932 -6.05 -13.91 -33.61
CA VAL A 932 -7.31 -13.32 -33.13
C VAL A 932 -7.04 -12.35 -31.99
N ASN A 933 -6.19 -12.76 -31.02
CA ASN A 933 -5.77 -11.91 -29.92
C ASN A 933 -4.35 -11.40 -30.16
N LYS A 934 -4.20 -10.07 -30.23
CA LYS A 934 -2.94 -9.39 -30.49
C LYS A 934 -2.36 -8.81 -29.20
N ALA A 935 -1.04 -8.91 -29.06
CA ALA A 935 -0.31 -8.23 -28.00
C ALA A 935 -0.26 -6.71 -28.26
N PRO A 936 -0.13 -5.87 -27.22
CA PRO A 936 0.09 -4.44 -27.39
C PRO A 936 1.42 -4.14 -28.11
N GLU A 937 1.44 -3.10 -28.95
CA GLU A 937 2.62 -2.70 -29.74
C GLU A 937 3.66 -1.91 -28.92
N ASP A 938 3.26 -1.23 -27.84
CA ASP A 938 4.14 -0.51 -26.90
C ASP A 938 3.51 -0.51 -25.49
N VAL A 939 4.35 -0.61 -24.45
CA VAL A 939 3.97 -0.55 -23.02
C VAL A 939 3.28 0.79 -22.71
N ASN A 940 3.60 1.85 -23.45
CA ASN A 940 3.01 3.19 -23.28
C ASN A 940 1.64 3.37 -23.96
N GLN A 941 1.19 2.43 -24.80
CA GLN A 941 -0.13 2.46 -25.45
C GLN A 941 -1.19 1.63 -24.72
N VAL A 942 -0.90 1.12 -23.53
CA VAL A 942 -1.89 0.42 -22.70
C VAL A 942 -3.02 1.42 -22.38
N PRO A 943 -4.28 1.17 -22.81
CA PRO A 943 -5.36 2.13 -22.61
C PRO A 943 -5.57 2.35 -21.11
N ASN A 944 -5.45 3.61 -20.67
CA ASN A 944 -6.12 4.10 -19.46
C ASN A 944 -7.64 4.09 -19.70
N ASN A 945 -8.24 2.92 -19.91
CA ASN A 945 -9.67 2.79 -20.11
C ASN A 945 -10.39 2.81 -18.75
N ALA A 946 -10.42 4.02 -18.18
CA ALA A 946 -11.44 4.45 -17.23
C ALA A 946 -12.62 5.16 -17.93
N GLN A 947 -12.67 5.15 -19.28
CA GLN A 947 -13.76 5.74 -20.06
C GLN A 947 -14.12 4.85 -21.26
N ALA A 948 -14.79 3.72 -21.02
CA ALA A 948 -15.75 3.12 -21.96
C ALA A 948 -16.45 1.91 -21.30
N GLN A 949 -17.78 1.98 -21.27
CA GLN A 949 -18.80 1.04 -20.78
C GLN A 949 -19.06 1.01 -19.28
#